data_AF-A0A661PVE7-F1
#
_entry.id   AF-A0A661PVE7-F1
#
_cell.length_a   1.000
_cell.length_b   1.000
_cell.length_c   1.000
_cell.angle_alpha   90.00
_cell.angle_beta   90.00
_cell.angle_gamma   90.00
#
_symmetry.space_group_name_H-M   'P 1'
#
loop_
_entity.id
_entity.type
_entity.pdbx_description
1 polymer ?
#
loop_
_entity_poly.entity_id
_entity_poly.type
_entity_poly.pdbx_seq_one_letter_code
_entity_poly.pdbx_strand_id
1 'polypeptide(L)'
;MHSAEKSIPPDHQPSWEEEEIHLSDYLNVLKRRKTLFFTVFFAVFILVAVYTFLVTPVYQASGTLYVKDEKGKVDLLGDLGLGQSSPVEAEIQILKSRTNAEEVVRRLHLDWVVDHKSEDLSGRVSDFSSSAEEPVYQIELTGKGRYTVKNSDDRLVGEGRSGELLRGEGFELLLTNLPDQQGASFRLTLRSFNETVRGLRDRLQVSELGKKTNIIQLSYPSANPIEARDVINTLVQVFQERSVDLKTQEASKSLEFIANQLKSVRLELDKSEKQLEAFKRSSGLVQLDTEAESFIERLSDTEQQMAALNVRKMQLSFAVEALNEALVLGQNYTPSVMADDPVIAGLAQKMVEYDVEKKALLGEYTFEHPAVKVLTRQIAEVQNKILANYQSNLQDIAQQQAGLQVELDRYDQQLKQLPEAERQLLQLTRETQVNVGIYTFLLQKYEEARILRASTLSNIDIVDSAITPDKPIKPNKKKNLLLGIIVGLMLGVGVAFFREYMDDTLKDSEQVKQLLGVPALTTIPFLGDKSRSPEDRAHTLVSQLDPKSPPAEAFRALRTALHFSSIKQSKKVLLVASALPGEGKTTVSANLAVTLAQAGGQVLVVGCDLRKPSLHEFFTGHKIPGLTEILVGDSDFDSAVNLAGAPNVDFLSAGSSPPNPVELLGSATMSSLINNLRERYDHIILDAPPLLP
;
A
#
# COMPACT_ATOMS: atom_id res chain seq x y z
N MET A 1 -82.01 43.07 -4.84
CA MET A 1 -81.93 43.15 -3.36
C MET A 1 -80.96 42.07 -2.91
N HIS A 2 -79.71 42.45 -2.64
CA HIS A 2 -78.69 41.62 -2.00
C HIS A 2 -78.25 42.42 -0.77
N SER A 3 -78.52 41.87 0.41
CA SER A 3 -78.24 42.52 1.69
C SER A 3 -76.77 42.41 2.08
N ALA A 4 -76.30 43.46 2.76
CA ALA A 4 -74.93 43.71 3.14
C ALA A 4 -74.46 42.97 4.40
N GLU A 5 -73.14 42.72 4.40
CA GLU A 5 -72.16 42.81 5.49
C GLU A 5 -72.35 42.09 6.84
N LYS A 6 -71.38 41.22 7.14
CA LYS A 6 -70.35 41.57 8.14
C LYS A 6 -69.04 40.81 7.88
N SER A 7 -67.99 41.60 7.66
CA SER A 7 -66.59 41.20 7.50
C SER A 7 -65.99 40.63 8.79
N ILE A 8 -65.42 39.43 8.69
CA ILE A 8 -64.53 38.81 9.69
C ILE A 8 -63.10 39.29 9.37
N PRO A 9 -62.28 39.77 10.34
CA PRO A 9 -60.90 40.14 10.06
C PRO A 9 -60.08 38.91 9.68
N PRO A 10 -59.12 39.00 8.74
CA PRO A 10 -58.31 37.85 8.33
C PRO A 10 -57.38 37.43 9.47
N ASP A 11 -57.32 36.10 9.65
CA ASP A 11 -56.41 35.37 10.52
C ASP A 11 -54.98 35.92 10.45
N HIS A 12 -54.36 36.07 11.62
CA HIS A 12 -52.90 36.16 11.74
C HIS A 12 -52.30 34.89 11.12
N GLN A 13 -51.80 34.98 9.89
CA GLN A 13 -50.87 33.98 9.37
C GLN A 13 -49.61 34.02 10.25
N PRO A 14 -49.15 32.90 10.84
CA PRO A 14 -47.85 32.86 11.48
C PRO A 14 -46.79 33.13 10.41
N SER A 15 -46.05 34.22 10.56
CA SER A 15 -44.83 34.45 9.81
C SER A 15 -43.83 33.36 10.20
N TRP A 16 -43.48 32.51 9.25
CA TRP A 16 -42.31 31.64 9.35
C TRP A 16 -41.09 32.56 9.28
N GLU A 17 -40.69 33.12 10.42
CA GLU A 17 -39.31 33.61 10.55
C GLU A 17 -38.42 32.38 10.36
N GLU A 18 -37.64 32.38 9.29
CA GLU A 18 -36.56 31.42 9.10
C GLU A 18 -35.65 31.54 10.33
N GLU A 19 -35.69 30.55 11.23
CA GLU A 19 -34.78 30.48 12.37
C GLU A 19 -33.35 30.53 11.82
N GLU A 20 -32.63 31.60 12.13
CA GLU A 20 -31.20 31.70 11.85
C GLU A 20 -30.50 30.59 12.65
N ILE A 21 -30.14 29.51 11.96
CA ILE A 21 -29.43 28.38 12.57
C ILE A 21 -28.11 28.92 13.14
N HIS A 22 -28.02 29.03 14.46
CA HIS A 22 -26.83 29.56 15.12
C HIS A 22 -25.81 28.44 15.38
N LEU A 23 -24.53 28.77 15.21
CA LEU A 23 -23.42 27.84 15.44
C LEU A 23 -23.39 27.28 16.88
N SER A 24 -23.98 28.01 17.83
CA SER A 24 -24.15 27.60 19.23
C SER A 24 -24.98 26.33 19.40
N ASP A 25 -25.94 26.08 18.52
CA ASP A 25 -26.86 24.95 18.67
C ASP A 25 -26.14 23.64 18.39
N TYR A 26 -25.30 23.62 17.35
CA TYR A 26 -24.41 22.51 17.05
C TYR A 26 -23.41 22.21 18.18
N LEU A 27 -22.86 23.25 18.82
CA LEU A 27 -21.95 23.09 19.96
C LEU A 27 -22.66 22.54 21.20
N ASN A 28 -23.92 22.91 21.40
CA ASN A 28 -24.74 22.39 22.49
C ASN A 28 -25.03 20.89 22.33
N VAL A 29 -25.30 20.43 21.10
CA VAL A 29 -25.47 19.00 20.81
C VAL A 29 -24.22 18.20 21.19
N LEU A 30 -23.03 18.67 20.77
CA LEU A 30 -21.76 18.05 21.11
C LEU A 30 -21.49 18.04 22.62
N LYS A 31 -21.83 19.13 23.33
CA LYS A 31 -21.67 19.23 24.78
C LYS A 31 -22.59 18.25 25.53
N ARG A 32 -23.83 18.07 25.08
CA ARG A 32 -24.80 17.11 25.64
C ARG A 32 -24.35 15.67 25.43
N ARG A 33 -23.85 15.35 24.23
CA ARG A 33 -23.41 13.99 23.84
C ARG A 33 -21.90 13.77 23.94
N LYS A 34 -21.20 14.57 24.75
CA LYS A 34 -19.73 14.53 24.86
C LYS A 34 -19.17 13.14 25.19
N THR A 35 -19.84 12.38 26.04
CA THR A 35 -19.41 11.03 26.42
C THR A 35 -19.43 10.10 25.22
N LEU A 36 -20.53 10.11 24.45
CA LEU A 36 -20.70 9.31 23.26
C LEU A 36 -19.69 9.72 22.16
N PHE A 37 -19.52 11.04 21.94
CA PHE A 37 -18.50 11.58 21.06
C PHE A 37 -17.10 11.05 21.39
N PHE A 38 -16.66 11.22 22.65
CA PHE A 38 -15.33 10.78 23.08
C PHE A 38 -15.17 9.26 23.01
N THR A 39 -16.21 8.48 23.37
CA THR A 39 -16.13 7.01 23.28
C THR A 39 -15.92 6.52 21.85
N VAL A 40 -16.65 7.08 20.88
CA VAL A 40 -16.52 6.71 19.47
C VAL A 40 -15.16 7.16 18.93
N PHE A 41 -14.75 8.39 19.24
CA PHE A 41 -13.44 8.92 18.87
C PHE A 41 -12.30 8.02 19.36
N PHE A 42 -12.25 7.72 20.66
CA PHE A 42 -11.18 6.91 21.24
C PHE A 42 -11.24 5.46 20.74
N ALA A 43 -12.42 4.87 20.55
CA ALA A 43 -12.54 3.53 20.00
C ALA A 43 -11.93 3.44 18.59
N VAL A 44 -12.27 4.37 17.70
CA VAL A 44 -11.72 4.43 16.33
C VAL A 44 -10.22 4.70 16.36
N PHE A 45 -9.78 5.67 17.17
CA PHE A 45 -8.36 6.02 17.27
C PHE A 45 -7.51 4.86 17.80
N ILE A 46 -7.96 4.18 18.86
CA ILE A 46 -7.27 3.00 19.42
C ILE A 46 -7.21 1.88 18.39
N LEU A 47 -8.31 1.62 17.68
CA LEU A 47 -8.34 0.60 16.63
C LEU A 47 -7.33 0.89 15.52
N VAL A 48 -7.28 2.13 15.02
CA VAL A 48 -6.32 2.56 13.99
C VAL A 48 -4.88 2.48 14.51
N ALA A 49 -4.64 2.87 15.76
CA ALA A 49 -3.34 2.76 16.39
C ALA A 49 -2.90 1.30 16.51
N VAL A 50 -3.72 0.44 17.11
CA VAL A 50 -3.46 -0.99 17.26
C VAL A 50 -3.16 -1.64 15.90
N TYR A 51 -4.00 -1.40 14.89
CA TYR A 51 -3.76 -1.87 13.53
C TYR A 51 -2.41 -1.38 12.98
N THR A 52 -2.10 -0.10 13.12
CA THR A 52 -0.86 0.50 12.61
C THR A 52 0.41 -0.06 13.28
N PHE A 53 0.33 -0.48 14.54
CA PHE A 53 1.47 -1.07 15.27
C PHE A 53 1.58 -2.59 15.10
N LEU A 54 0.51 -3.27 14.71
CA LEU A 54 0.50 -4.72 14.45
C LEU A 54 0.88 -5.09 13.01
N VAL A 55 0.65 -4.21 12.04
CA VAL A 55 1.00 -4.47 10.62
C VAL A 55 2.51 -4.62 10.46
N THR A 56 2.93 -5.64 9.72
CA THR A 56 4.35 -5.93 9.46
C THR A 56 5.04 -4.75 8.76
N PRO A 57 6.22 -4.31 9.26
CA PRO A 57 6.96 -3.23 8.63
C PRO A 57 7.52 -3.69 7.27
N VAL A 58 7.37 -2.84 6.26
CA VAL A 58 7.92 -3.07 4.92
C VAL A 58 9.08 -2.10 4.70
N TYR A 59 10.24 -2.65 4.37
CA TYR A 59 11.46 -1.95 4.03
C TYR A 59 11.64 -1.93 2.52
N GLN A 60 12.33 -0.93 1.98
CA GLN A 60 12.63 -0.84 0.55
C GLN A 60 14.11 -0.51 0.38
N ALA A 61 14.81 -1.33 -0.39
CA ALA A 61 16.15 -1.01 -0.87
C ALA A 61 16.05 -0.49 -2.31
N SER A 62 17.02 0.32 -2.73
CA SER A 62 17.05 0.88 -4.07
C SER A 62 18.48 1.00 -4.57
N GLY A 63 18.68 0.79 -5.87
CA GLY A 63 19.94 0.97 -6.57
C GLY A 63 19.71 1.70 -7.88
N THR A 64 20.76 2.32 -8.42
CA THR A 64 20.70 3.13 -9.64
C THR A 64 21.76 2.66 -10.64
N LEU A 65 21.32 2.51 -11.90
CA LEU A 65 22.17 2.13 -13.03
C LEU A 65 22.15 3.26 -14.06
N TYR A 66 23.29 3.56 -14.65
CA TYR A 66 23.40 4.48 -15.77
C TYR A 66 23.63 3.69 -17.05
N VAL A 67 22.78 3.91 -18.05
CA VAL A 67 22.90 3.32 -19.38
C VAL A 67 23.60 4.34 -20.29
N LYS A 68 24.83 4.04 -20.71
CA LYS A 68 25.56 4.83 -21.70
C LYS A 68 24.90 4.66 -23.06
N ASP A 69 24.63 5.78 -23.73
CA ASP A 69 24.31 5.78 -25.14
C ASP A 69 25.53 5.28 -25.92
N GLU A 70 25.33 4.37 -26.87
CA GLU A 70 26.35 3.96 -27.83
C GLU A 70 26.68 5.14 -28.76
N LYS A 71 27.48 6.08 -28.26
CA LYS A 71 28.06 7.17 -29.03
C LYS A 71 29.09 6.59 -29.99
N GLY A 72 28.63 6.19 -31.17
CA GLY A 72 29.50 5.72 -32.24
C GLY A 72 28.81 5.33 -33.54
N LYS A 73 27.55 4.87 -33.53
CA LYS A 73 26.86 4.40 -34.74
C LYS A 73 25.47 4.98 -35.00
N VAL A 74 24.91 5.74 -34.04
CA VAL A 74 23.50 6.19 -34.09
C VAL A 74 23.33 7.64 -34.58
N ASP A 75 24.41 8.39 -34.79
CA ASP A 75 24.33 9.82 -35.16
C ASP A 75 23.90 10.06 -36.62
N LEU A 76 23.91 9.03 -37.48
CA LEU A 76 23.33 9.10 -38.84
C LEU A 76 21.80 8.98 -38.86
N LEU A 77 21.18 8.47 -37.79
CA LEU A 77 19.73 8.22 -37.70
C LEU A 77 18.97 9.43 -37.12
N GLY A 78 19.63 10.28 -36.35
CA GLY A 78 19.03 11.48 -35.77
C GLY A 78 18.56 12.51 -36.82
N ASP A 79 19.21 12.53 -37.99
CA ASP A 79 18.95 13.51 -39.05
C ASP A 79 17.72 13.18 -39.93
N LEU A 80 17.16 11.97 -39.79
CA LEU A 80 16.02 11.49 -40.61
C LEU A 80 14.66 11.52 -39.90
N GLY A 81 14.58 12.01 -38.65
CA GLY A 81 13.30 12.28 -37.98
C GLY A 81 12.43 11.05 -37.66
N LEU A 82 12.96 9.82 -37.79
CA LEU A 82 12.28 8.60 -37.37
C LEU A 82 12.54 8.38 -35.88
N GLY A 83 11.45 8.22 -35.11
CA GLY A 83 11.44 8.33 -33.65
C GLY A 83 12.51 7.52 -32.92
N GLN A 84 13.28 8.20 -32.07
CA GLN A 84 14.16 7.57 -31.08
C GLN A 84 13.31 6.77 -30.08
N SER A 85 13.28 5.45 -30.19
CA SER A 85 12.99 4.60 -29.03
C SER A 85 14.13 4.80 -28.03
N SER A 86 13.80 5.14 -26.78
CA SER A 86 14.81 5.33 -25.74
C SER A 86 15.50 3.98 -25.49
N PRO A 87 16.83 3.87 -25.63
CA PRO A 87 17.55 2.62 -25.35
C PRO A 87 17.29 2.12 -23.93
N VAL A 88 16.95 3.03 -23.01
CA VAL A 88 16.62 2.78 -21.61
C VAL A 88 15.37 1.92 -21.43
N GLU A 89 14.34 2.08 -22.26
CA GLU A 89 13.08 1.33 -22.09
C GLU A 89 13.29 -0.16 -22.37
N ALA A 90 14.11 -0.49 -23.37
CA ALA A 90 14.48 -1.87 -23.66
C ALA A 90 15.23 -2.50 -22.47
N GLU A 91 16.18 -1.77 -21.87
CA GLU A 91 16.94 -2.25 -20.71
C GLU A 91 16.05 -2.43 -19.47
N ILE A 92 15.06 -1.55 -19.26
CA ILE A 92 14.05 -1.70 -18.20
C ILE A 92 13.27 -3.01 -18.35
N GLN A 93 12.85 -3.36 -19.57
CA GLN A 93 12.11 -4.61 -19.82
C GLN A 93 13.01 -5.84 -19.62
N ILE A 94 14.29 -5.76 -19.99
CA ILE A 94 15.27 -6.83 -19.74
C ILE A 94 15.49 -7.03 -18.24
N LEU A 95 15.62 -5.96 -17.47
CA LEU A 95 15.73 -6.00 -16.00
C LEU A 95 14.51 -6.66 -15.35
N LYS A 96 13.29 -6.42 -15.87
CA LYS A 96 12.03 -7.06 -15.41
C LYS A 96 11.80 -8.47 -15.95
N SER A 97 12.70 -8.98 -16.80
CA SER A 97 12.53 -10.27 -17.45
C SER A 97 12.46 -11.41 -16.43
N ARG A 98 11.64 -12.41 -16.76
CA ARG A 98 11.50 -13.61 -15.93
C ARG A 98 12.84 -14.34 -15.76
N THR A 99 13.66 -14.38 -16.79
CA THR A 99 14.95 -15.09 -16.76
C THR A 99 15.93 -14.48 -15.76
N ASN A 100 15.93 -13.15 -15.59
CA ASN A 100 16.75 -12.50 -14.56
C ASN A 100 16.17 -12.77 -13.17
N ALA A 101 14.84 -12.73 -13.02
CA ALA A 101 14.17 -13.08 -11.77
C ALA A 101 14.43 -14.53 -11.33
N GLU A 102 14.40 -15.50 -12.26
CA GLU A 102 14.72 -16.91 -11.99
C GLU A 102 16.14 -17.09 -11.46
N GLU A 103 17.11 -16.41 -12.08
CA GLU A 103 18.51 -16.47 -11.66
C GLU A 103 18.72 -15.84 -10.28
N VAL A 104 18.06 -14.71 -10.00
CA VAL A 104 18.08 -14.08 -8.67
C VAL A 104 17.46 -15.00 -7.61
N VAL A 105 16.32 -15.63 -7.89
CA VAL A 105 15.69 -16.59 -6.97
C VAL A 105 16.63 -17.77 -6.69
N ARG A 106 17.31 -18.30 -7.71
CA ARG A 106 18.27 -19.40 -7.55
C ARG A 106 19.48 -18.98 -6.71
N ARG A 107 20.12 -17.84 -7.03
CA ARG A 107 21.34 -17.37 -6.33
C ARG A 107 21.09 -16.98 -4.88
N LEU A 108 19.89 -16.48 -4.59
CA LEU A 108 19.51 -16.05 -3.24
C LEU A 108 18.69 -17.10 -2.48
N HIS A 109 18.38 -18.24 -3.11
CA HIS A 109 17.55 -19.31 -2.55
C HIS A 109 16.23 -18.80 -1.96
N LEU A 110 15.56 -17.85 -2.64
CA LEU A 110 14.36 -17.17 -2.14
C LEU A 110 13.12 -18.06 -2.07
N ASP A 111 13.18 -19.22 -2.71
CA ASP A 111 12.17 -20.27 -2.66
C ASP A 111 12.16 -21.01 -1.32
N TRP A 112 13.22 -20.89 -0.51
CA TRP A 112 13.29 -21.45 0.83
C TRP A 112 12.79 -20.46 1.88
N VAL A 113 11.86 -20.92 2.71
CA VAL A 113 11.30 -20.11 3.79
C VAL A 113 11.51 -20.75 5.14
N VAL A 114 11.95 -19.91 6.08
CA VAL A 114 12.09 -20.23 7.50
C VAL A 114 10.78 -19.89 8.20
N ASP A 115 10.01 -20.91 8.57
CA ASP A 115 8.77 -20.81 9.33
C ASP A 115 8.95 -21.28 10.78
N HIS A 116 8.01 -20.94 11.67
CA HIS A 116 7.96 -21.41 13.08
C HIS A 116 9.25 -21.19 13.87
N LYS A 117 9.87 -20.03 13.67
CA LYS A 117 11.11 -19.63 14.32
C LYS A 117 10.85 -19.30 15.80
N SER A 118 11.58 -19.93 16.71
CA SER A 118 11.55 -19.56 18.15
C SER A 118 12.04 -18.10 18.33
N GLU A 119 11.45 -17.37 19.28
CA GLU A 119 11.90 -16.01 19.64
C GLU A 119 13.43 -16.04 19.90
N ASP A 120 14.17 -15.08 19.34
CA ASP A 120 15.64 -14.93 19.44
C ASP A 120 16.58 -15.73 18.49
N LEU A 121 16.06 -16.50 17.53
CA LEU A 121 16.95 -17.07 16.49
C LEU A 121 17.49 -15.96 15.55
N SER A 122 18.79 -15.82 15.38
CA SER A 122 19.42 -14.87 14.42
C SER A 122 20.14 -15.56 13.25
N GLY A 123 20.09 -16.89 13.18
CA GLY A 123 20.82 -17.68 12.18
C GLY A 123 20.43 -17.36 10.73
N ARG A 124 21.43 -17.41 9.83
CA ARG A 124 21.26 -17.31 8.39
C ARG A 124 21.46 -18.69 7.75
N VAL A 125 20.49 -19.11 6.95
CA VAL A 125 20.66 -20.21 6.00
C VAL A 125 21.50 -19.67 4.86
N SER A 126 22.71 -20.16 4.71
CA SER A 126 23.68 -19.64 3.73
C SER A 126 23.76 -20.49 2.48
N ASP A 127 23.52 -21.79 2.61
CA ASP A 127 23.45 -22.71 1.47
C ASP A 127 22.50 -23.86 1.82
N PHE A 128 21.66 -24.26 0.86
CA PHE A 128 20.74 -25.36 1.03
C PHE A 128 20.37 -26.01 -0.30
N SER A 129 20.47 -27.34 -0.38
CA SER A 129 19.95 -28.14 -1.49
C SER A 129 19.23 -29.38 -0.96
N SER A 130 18.17 -29.82 -1.63
CA SER A 130 17.46 -31.05 -1.31
C SER A 130 16.96 -31.73 -2.58
N SER A 131 16.99 -33.06 -2.58
CA SER A 131 16.45 -33.92 -3.64
C SER A 131 15.06 -34.49 -3.31
N ALA A 132 14.42 -34.07 -2.22
CA ALA A 132 13.07 -34.54 -1.86
C ALA A 132 11.97 -33.81 -2.67
N GLU A 133 10.86 -34.50 -2.98
CA GLU A 133 9.74 -33.92 -3.75
C GLU A 133 8.98 -32.83 -2.98
N GLU A 134 8.80 -33.00 -1.67
CA GLU A 134 8.24 -31.99 -0.75
C GLU A 134 9.14 -31.84 0.48
N PRO A 135 10.27 -31.14 0.36
CA PRO A 135 11.24 -31.04 1.44
C PRO A 135 10.71 -30.18 2.58
N VAL A 136 10.51 -30.81 3.73
CA VAL A 136 10.25 -30.15 4.99
C VAL A 136 11.31 -30.58 5.99
N TYR A 137 12.11 -29.62 6.46
CA TYR A 137 13.15 -29.90 7.43
C TYR A 137 12.90 -29.13 8.72
N GLN A 138 12.84 -29.83 9.85
CA GLN A 138 12.77 -29.23 11.17
C GLN A 138 14.18 -29.24 11.77
N ILE A 139 14.70 -28.06 12.08
CA ILE A 139 16.02 -27.89 12.66
C ILE A 139 15.86 -27.54 14.13
N GLU A 140 16.53 -28.28 15.00
CA GLU A 140 16.51 -28.08 16.45
C GLU A 140 17.94 -27.85 16.96
N LEU A 141 18.16 -26.76 17.67
CA LEU A 141 19.46 -26.42 18.24
C LEU A 141 19.71 -27.24 19.51
N THR A 142 20.83 -27.99 19.52
CA THR A 142 21.24 -28.83 20.65
C THR A 142 22.23 -28.13 21.58
N GLY A 143 22.63 -26.90 21.25
CA GLY A 143 23.59 -26.08 21.99
C GLY A 143 25.04 -26.22 21.49
N LYS A 144 25.91 -25.29 21.90
CA LYS A 144 27.32 -25.13 21.49
C LYS A 144 27.49 -25.04 19.97
N GLY A 145 26.56 -24.36 19.29
CA GLY A 145 26.56 -24.23 17.82
C GLY A 145 26.26 -25.53 17.07
N ARG A 146 25.69 -26.56 17.73
CA ARG A 146 25.21 -27.79 17.09
C ARG A 146 23.71 -27.76 16.84
N TYR A 147 23.29 -28.45 15.79
CA TYR A 147 21.89 -28.59 15.41
C TYR A 147 21.59 -30.00 14.89
N THR A 148 20.37 -30.47 15.11
CA THR A 148 19.82 -31.69 14.52
C THR A 148 18.83 -31.31 13.44
N VAL A 149 18.76 -32.09 12.36
CA VAL A 149 17.82 -31.91 11.26
C VAL A 149 16.92 -33.13 11.21
N LYS A 150 15.62 -32.90 11.22
CA LYS A 150 14.58 -33.92 11.06
C LYS A 150 13.76 -33.66 9.81
N ASN A 151 13.30 -34.70 9.13
CA ASN A 151 12.41 -34.60 7.97
C ASN A 151 10.93 -34.51 8.41
N SER A 152 10.00 -34.39 7.45
CA SER A 152 8.54 -34.40 7.65
C SER A 152 8.01 -35.54 8.51
N ASP A 153 8.64 -36.72 8.46
CA ASP A 153 8.29 -37.91 9.25
C ASP A 153 8.91 -37.94 10.67
N ASP A 154 9.44 -36.82 11.16
CA ASP A 154 10.17 -36.67 12.44
C ASP A 154 11.41 -37.60 12.56
N ARG A 155 11.89 -38.15 11.44
CA ARG A 155 13.12 -38.93 11.36
C ARG A 155 14.34 -38.01 11.32
N LEU A 156 15.32 -38.30 12.16
CA LEU A 156 16.62 -37.62 12.16
C LEU A 156 17.37 -37.94 10.86
N VAL A 157 17.63 -36.90 10.05
CA VAL A 157 18.29 -36.99 8.75
C VAL A 157 19.73 -36.43 8.76
N GLY A 158 20.13 -35.74 9.83
CA GLY A 158 21.53 -35.36 10.04
C GLY A 158 21.77 -34.52 11.31
N GLU A 159 23.03 -34.44 11.73
CA GLU A 159 23.50 -33.55 12.80
C GLU A 159 24.64 -32.69 12.28
N GLY A 160 24.54 -31.37 12.45
CA GLY A 160 25.50 -30.40 11.92
C GLY A 160 26.04 -29.42 12.97
N ARG A 161 27.03 -28.63 12.56
CA ARG A 161 27.64 -27.55 13.33
C ARG A 161 27.57 -26.25 12.54
N SER A 162 27.40 -25.13 13.25
CA SER A 162 27.37 -23.82 12.61
C SER A 162 28.68 -23.54 11.87
N GLY A 163 28.58 -23.11 10.61
CA GLY A 163 29.72 -22.81 9.74
C GLY A 163 30.28 -24.01 8.97
N GLU A 164 29.80 -25.23 9.23
CA GLU A 164 30.19 -26.44 8.49
C GLU A 164 29.04 -26.90 7.58
N LEU A 165 29.36 -27.29 6.34
CA LEU A 165 28.37 -27.82 5.40
C LEU A 165 27.96 -29.23 5.84
N LEU A 166 26.71 -29.40 6.27
CA LEU A 166 26.11 -30.69 6.56
C LEU A 166 25.67 -31.35 5.26
N ARG A 167 26.13 -32.58 4.99
CA ARG A 167 25.64 -33.43 3.91
C ARG A 167 24.88 -34.62 4.51
N GLY A 168 23.55 -34.62 4.39
CA GLY A 168 22.69 -35.73 4.79
C GLY A 168 22.20 -36.56 3.60
N GLU A 169 21.29 -37.50 3.82
CA GLU A 169 20.69 -38.30 2.75
C GLU A 169 19.84 -37.42 1.81
N GLY A 170 20.43 -36.98 0.70
CA GLY A 170 19.75 -36.20 -0.33
C GLY A 170 19.54 -34.71 0.03
N PHE A 171 20.28 -34.17 1.01
CA PHE A 171 20.28 -32.72 1.26
C PHE A 171 21.63 -32.20 1.72
N GLU A 172 21.93 -30.95 1.38
CA GLU A 172 23.06 -30.19 1.90
C GLU A 172 22.55 -28.95 2.63
N LEU A 173 23.12 -28.61 3.79
CA LEU A 173 22.70 -27.47 4.61
C LEU A 173 23.89 -26.79 5.27
N LEU A 174 24.03 -25.48 5.05
CA LEU A 174 24.99 -24.62 5.73
C LEU A 174 24.26 -23.54 6.55
N LEU A 175 24.40 -23.63 7.87
CA LEU A 175 23.87 -22.64 8.80
C LEU A 175 25.00 -21.82 9.43
N THR A 176 24.93 -20.50 9.34
CA THR A 176 25.91 -19.58 9.94
C THR A 176 25.25 -18.65 10.95
N ASN A 177 26.03 -18.21 11.95
CA ASN A 177 25.61 -17.31 13.02
C ASN A 177 24.43 -17.85 13.85
N LEU A 178 24.45 -19.15 14.16
CA LEU A 178 23.46 -19.73 15.07
C LEU A 178 23.72 -19.28 16.51
N PRO A 179 22.70 -18.78 17.24
CA PRO A 179 22.85 -18.45 18.65
C PRO A 179 23.07 -19.72 19.48
N ASP A 180 23.82 -19.59 20.58
CA ASP A 180 24.10 -20.69 21.51
C ASP A 180 22.93 -20.90 22.49
N GLN A 181 21.78 -21.33 21.95
CA GLN A 181 20.55 -21.62 22.70
C GLN A 181 20.11 -23.06 22.44
N GLN A 182 19.88 -23.80 23.52
CA GLN A 182 19.41 -25.19 23.46
C GLN A 182 17.86 -25.22 23.39
N GLY A 183 17.32 -26.04 22.48
CA GLY A 183 15.87 -26.24 22.31
C GLY A 183 15.16 -25.27 21.36
N ALA A 184 15.87 -24.27 20.83
CA ALA A 184 15.31 -23.38 19.81
C ALA A 184 15.21 -24.12 18.46
N SER A 185 14.04 -24.05 17.83
CA SER A 185 13.79 -24.74 16.55
C SER A 185 13.18 -23.81 15.50
N PHE A 186 13.36 -24.19 14.24
CA PHE A 186 12.73 -23.57 13.08
C PHE A 186 12.49 -24.61 11.99
N ARG A 187 11.54 -24.33 11.11
CA ARG A 187 11.14 -25.20 10.01
C ARG A 187 11.55 -24.57 8.68
N LEU A 188 12.20 -25.34 7.81
CA LEU A 188 12.47 -24.97 6.42
C LEU A 188 11.43 -25.62 5.52
N THR A 189 10.78 -24.80 4.69
CA THR A 189 9.82 -25.22 3.68
C THR A 189 10.23 -24.69 2.32
N LEU A 190 10.03 -25.50 1.28
CA LEU A 190 10.22 -25.07 -0.11
C LEU A 190 8.89 -24.53 -0.65
N ARG A 191 8.90 -23.27 -1.08
CA ARG A 191 7.81 -22.67 -1.83
C ARG A 191 7.93 -23.03 -3.31
N SER A 192 6.81 -22.97 -4.02
CA SER A 192 6.81 -23.11 -5.48
C SER A 192 7.78 -22.11 -6.10
N PHE A 193 8.79 -22.62 -6.82
CA PHE A 193 9.76 -21.80 -7.54
C PHE A 193 9.06 -20.78 -8.45
N ASN A 194 8.01 -21.21 -9.16
CA ASN A 194 7.25 -20.37 -10.07
C ASN A 194 6.50 -19.23 -9.36
N GLU A 195 5.92 -19.50 -8.20
CA GLU A 195 5.22 -18.49 -7.41
C GLU A 195 6.20 -17.48 -6.80
N THR A 196 7.37 -17.96 -6.35
CA THR A 196 8.44 -17.11 -5.82
C THR A 196 8.97 -16.15 -6.89
N VAL A 197 9.21 -16.66 -8.11
CA VAL A 197 9.63 -15.85 -9.26
C VAL A 197 8.56 -14.82 -9.62
N ARG A 198 7.28 -15.22 -9.66
CA ARG A 198 6.16 -14.29 -9.91
C ARG A 198 6.11 -13.19 -8.83
N GLY A 199 6.13 -13.59 -7.57
CA GLY A 199 6.08 -12.67 -6.43
C GLY A 199 7.30 -11.75 -6.34
N LEU A 200 8.47 -12.15 -6.84
CA LEU A 200 9.63 -11.26 -6.99
C LEU A 200 9.37 -10.21 -8.06
N ARG A 201 8.91 -10.62 -9.25
CA ARG A 201 8.64 -9.72 -10.38
C ARG A 201 7.55 -8.70 -10.06
N ASP A 202 6.47 -9.13 -9.40
CA ASP A 202 5.34 -8.25 -9.04
C ASP A 202 5.75 -7.16 -8.04
N ARG A 203 6.72 -7.47 -7.17
CA ARG A 203 7.26 -6.53 -6.17
C ARG A 203 8.38 -5.65 -6.72
N LEU A 204 9.12 -6.12 -7.74
CA LEU A 204 10.22 -5.40 -8.34
C LEU A 204 9.71 -4.16 -9.08
N GLN A 205 10.21 -2.99 -8.68
CA GLN A 205 9.88 -1.72 -9.30
C GLN A 205 11.11 -1.21 -10.05
N VAL A 206 10.97 -1.06 -11.37
CA VAL A 206 12.03 -0.53 -12.24
C VAL A 206 11.44 0.61 -13.07
N SER A 207 12.09 1.77 -13.01
CA SER A 207 11.67 3.00 -13.68
C SER A 207 12.86 3.89 -14.01
N GLU A 208 12.75 4.70 -15.07
CA GLU A 208 13.72 5.75 -15.37
C GLU A 208 13.62 6.93 -14.38
N LEU A 209 14.75 7.41 -13.86
CA LEU A 209 14.84 8.51 -12.90
C LEU A 209 14.71 9.87 -13.62
N GLY A 210 13.52 10.15 -14.14
CA GLY A 210 13.23 11.35 -14.95
C GLY A 210 13.37 11.08 -16.45
N LYS A 211 12.63 11.82 -17.28
CA LYS A 211 12.57 11.57 -18.73
C LYS A 211 13.92 11.85 -19.39
N LYS A 212 14.45 10.88 -20.14
CA LYS A 212 15.71 10.99 -20.92
C LYS A 212 16.95 11.24 -20.06
N THR A 213 16.99 10.66 -18.87
CA THR A 213 18.16 10.74 -17.98
C THR A 213 19.12 9.58 -18.20
N ASN A 214 18.66 8.50 -18.85
CA ASN A 214 19.37 7.23 -18.97
C ASN A 214 19.78 6.61 -17.62
N ILE A 215 19.12 7.02 -16.54
CA ILE A 215 19.33 6.48 -15.20
C ILE A 215 18.14 5.60 -14.87
N ILE A 216 18.39 4.33 -14.63
CA ILE A 216 17.38 3.36 -14.22
C ILE A 216 17.44 3.23 -12.70
N GLN A 217 16.32 3.47 -12.03
CA GLN A 217 16.16 3.19 -10.61
C GLN A 217 15.49 1.83 -10.43
N LEU A 218 16.15 0.96 -9.66
CA LEU A 218 15.67 -0.33 -9.23
C LEU A 218 15.24 -0.23 -7.77
N SER A 219 14.08 -0.76 -7.41
CA SER A 219 13.65 -0.81 -6.02
C SER A 219 12.83 -2.06 -5.70
N TYR A 220 13.03 -2.59 -4.49
CA TYR A 220 12.40 -3.83 -4.04
C TYR A 220 11.89 -3.70 -2.60
N PRO A 221 10.57 -3.80 -2.37
CA PRO A 221 9.99 -3.83 -1.04
C PRO A 221 10.00 -5.24 -0.44
N SER A 222 10.55 -5.39 0.77
CA SER A 222 10.51 -6.63 1.55
C SER A 222 10.30 -6.37 3.04
N ALA A 223 9.76 -7.35 3.75
CA ALA A 223 9.70 -7.34 5.21
C ALA A 223 11.10 -7.50 5.85
N ASN A 224 12.04 -8.11 5.12
CA ASN A 224 13.43 -8.27 5.53
C ASN A 224 14.32 -7.21 4.82
N PRO A 225 14.96 -6.29 5.55
CA PRO A 225 15.80 -5.25 4.96
C PRO A 225 17.07 -5.80 4.26
N ILE A 226 17.59 -6.94 4.72
CA ILE A 226 18.76 -7.59 4.10
C ILE A 226 18.37 -8.22 2.77
N GLU A 227 17.23 -8.93 2.74
CA GLU A 227 16.67 -9.49 1.50
C GLU A 227 16.42 -8.39 0.46
N ALA A 228 15.86 -7.26 0.87
CA ALA A 228 15.60 -6.15 -0.05
C ALA A 228 16.88 -5.65 -0.74
N ARG A 229 17.96 -5.51 0.03
CA ARG A 229 19.28 -5.13 -0.50
C ARG A 229 19.84 -6.22 -1.43
N ASP A 230 19.86 -7.46 -0.96
CA ASP A 230 20.49 -8.59 -1.66
C ASP A 230 19.80 -8.83 -3.01
N VAL A 231 18.46 -8.75 -3.08
CA VAL A 231 17.70 -8.87 -4.33
C VAL A 231 18.13 -7.84 -5.37
N ILE A 232 18.25 -6.56 -4.99
CA ILE A 232 18.66 -5.51 -5.94
C ILE A 232 20.10 -5.71 -6.39
N ASN A 233 21.03 -5.95 -5.47
CA ASN A 233 22.44 -6.11 -5.81
C ASN A 233 22.68 -7.35 -6.68
N THR A 234 22.03 -8.47 -6.37
CA THR A 234 22.13 -9.69 -7.20
C THR A 234 21.47 -9.50 -8.56
N LEU A 235 20.34 -8.80 -8.65
CA LEU A 235 19.72 -8.49 -9.95
C LEU A 235 20.64 -7.66 -10.84
N VAL A 236 21.27 -6.62 -10.27
CA VAL A 236 22.25 -5.78 -10.97
C VAL A 236 23.42 -6.64 -11.47
N GLN A 237 23.95 -7.51 -10.62
CA GLN A 237 25.05 -8.39 -10.97
C GLN A 237 24.68 -9.38 -12.09
N VAL A 238 23.55 -10.07 -11.97
CA VAL A 238 23.04 -11.01 -13.00
C VAL A 238 22.84 -10.30 -14.34
N PHE A 239 22.31 -9.08 -14.31
CA PHE A 239 22.11 -8.28 -15.51
C PHE A 239 23.43 -7.88 -16.17
N GLN A 240 24.42 -7.43 -15.40
CA GLN A 240 25.75 -7.11 -15.92
C GLN A 240 26.45 -8.32 -16.54
N GLU A 241 26.45 -9.46 -15.84
CA GLU A 241 27.09 -10.70 -16.32
C GLU A 241 26.49 -11.13 -17.67
N ARG A 242 25.16 -11.15 -17.80
CA ARG A 242 24.48 -11.52 -19.05
C ARG A 242 24.70 -10.54 -20.21
N SER A 243 24.75 -9.24 -19.92
CA SER A 243 24.98 -8.22 -20.94
C SER A 243 26.40 -8.29 -21.52
N VAL A 244 27.38 -8.77 -20.74
CA VAL A 244 28.78 -8.91 -21.16
C VAL A 244 29.02 -10.22 -21.92
N ASP A 245 28.48 -11.35 -21.46
CA ASP A 245 28.81 -12.68 -22.00
C ASP A 245 28.41 -12.85 -23.48
N LEU A 246 27.21 -12.39 -23.86
CA LEU A 246 26.72 -12.55 -25.24
C LEU A 246 27.39 -11.57 -26.23
N LYS A 247 27.76 -10.36 -25.80
CA LYS A 247 28.33 -9.33 -26.68
C LYS A 247 29.84 -9.49 -26.90
N THR A 248 30.55 -10.23 -26.06
CA THR A 248 32.03 -10.28 -26.07
C THR A 248 32.62 -11.59 -26.60
N GLN A 249 31.83 -12.64 -26.82
CA GLN A 249 32.34 -13.95 -27.23
C GLN A 249 32.95 -13.96 -28.64
N GLU A 250 32.27 -13.37 -29.63
CA GLU A 250 32.75 -13.28 -31.02
C GLU A 250 34.05 -12.46 -31.12
N ALA A 251 34.06 -11.26 -30.52
CA ALA A 251 35.22 -10.38 -30.50
C ALA A 251 36.41 -11.01 -29.73
N SER A 252 36.16 -11.78 -28.68
CA SER A 252 37.20 -12.48 -27.93
C SER A 252 37.85 -13.60 -28.73
N LYS A 253 37.04 -14.45 -29.40
CA LYS A 253 37.55 -15.50 -30.30
C LYS A 253 38.38 -14.89 -31.45
N SER A 254 37.91 -13.79 -32.05
CA SER A 254 38.66 -13.09 -33.10
C SER A 254 39.99 -12.51 -32.60
N LEU A 255 40.01 -11.90 -31.42
CA LEU A 255 41.25 -11.36 -30.83
C LEU A 255 42.28 -12.44 -30.52
N GLU A 256 41.85 -13.57 -29.98
CA GLU A 256 42.72 -14.70 -29.68
C GLU A 256 43.35 -15.26 -30.97
N PHE A 257 42.55 -15.43 -32.02
CA PHE A 257 43.04 -15.87 -33.32
C PHE A 257 44.09 -14.91 -33.89
N ILE A 258 43.79 -13.60 -33.94
CA ILE A 258 44.72 -12.60 -34.49
C ILE A 258 46.00 -12.54 -33.64
N ALA A 259 45.90 -12.63 -32.30
CA ALA A 259 47.06 -12.65 -31.42
C ALA A 259 47.97 -13.86 -31.68
N ASN A 260 47.39 -15.05 -31.87
CA ASN A 260 48.14 -16.25 -32.21
C ASN A 260 48.81 -16.13 -33.58
N GLN A 261 48.11 -15.57 -34.58
CA GLN A 261 48.68 -15.33 -35.91
C GLN A 261 49.83 -14.30 -35.86
N LEU A 262 49.67 -13.20 -35.11
CA LEU A 262 50.71 -12.19 -34.89
C LEU A 262 51.96 -12.81 -34.27
N LYS A 263 51.80 -13.71 -33.30
CA LYS A 263 52.92 -14.43 -32.68
C LYS A 263 53.64 -15.31 -33.70
N SER A 264 52.90 -16.05 -34.53
CA SER A 264 53.46 -16.91 -35.58
C SER A 264 54.23 -16.09 -36.62
N VAL A 265 53.59 -15.07 -37.18
CA VAL A 265 54.19 -14.20 -38.21
C VAL A 265 55.40 -13.45 -37.66
N ARG A 266 55.40 -13.03 -36.38
CA ARG A 266 56.58 -12.42 -35.74
C ARG A 266 57.78 -13.37 -35.67
N LEU A 267 57.54 -14.65 -35.36
CA LEU A 267 58.61 -15.66 -35.33
C LEU A 267 59.15 -15.95 -36.73
N GLU A 268 58.26 -16.03 -37.72
CA GLU A 268 58.64 -16.20 -39.12
C GLU A 268 59.41 -14.99 -39.66
N LEU A 269 59.01 -13.77 -39.28
CA LEU A 269 59.70 -12.53 -39.64
C LEU A 269 61.12 -12.47 -39.06
N ASP A 270 61.30 -12.73 -37.76
CA ASP A 270 62.64 -12.73 -37.13
C ASP A 270 63.55 -13.80 -37.78
N LYS A 271 62.97 -14.93 -38.19
CA LYS A 271 63.69 -15.97 -38.93
C LYS A 271 64.06 -15.51 -40.35
N SER A 272 63.11 -14.98 -41.12
CA SER A 272 63.34 -14.56 -42.51
C SER A 272 64.30 -13.37 -42.60
N GLU A 273 64.22 -12.41 -41.66
CA GLU A 273 65.16 -11.29 -41.56
C GLU A 273 66.61 -11.78 -41.33
N LYS A 274 66.81 -12.70 -40.38
CA LYS A 274 68.14 -13.29 -40.12
C LYS A 274 68.68 -14.06 -41.31
N GLN A 275 67.82 -14.82 -42.00
CA GLN A 275 68.22 -15.59 -43.19
C GLN A 275 68.57 -14.66 -44.35
N LEU A 276 67.79 -13.61 -44.57
CA LEU A 276 68.04 -12.59 -45.59
C LEU A 276 69.36 -11.87 -45.31
N GLU A 277 69.60 -11.45 -44.07
CA GLU A 277 70.83 -10.76 -43.67
C GLU A 277 72.06 -11.68 -43.87
N ALA A 278 71.97 -12.94 -43.43
CA ALA A 278 73.05 -13.91 -43.61
C ALA A 278 73.34 -14.17 -45.10
N PHE A 279 72.32 -14.26 -45.94
CA PHE A 279 72.46 -14.45 -47.38
C PHE A 279 73.07 -13.23 -48.08
N LYS A 280 72.63 -12.00 -47.73
CA LYS A 280 73.23 -10.76 -48.26
C LYS A 280 74.71 -10.65 -47.90
N ARG A 281 75.09 -11.07 -46.69
CA ARG A 281 76.49 -11.09 -46.23
C ARG A 281 77.34 -12.13 -46.95
N SER A 282 76.80 -13.30 -47.29
CA SER A 282 77.57 -14.40 -47.91
C SER A 282 77.64 -14.33 -49.44
N SER A 283 76.58 -13.87 -50.10
CA SER A 283 76.48 -13.82 -51.57
C SER A 283 77.06 -12.53 -52.17
N GLY A 284 77.17 -11.45 -51.38
CA GLY A 284 77.56 -10.12 -51.87
C GLY A 284 76.49 -9.41 -52.71
N LEU A 285 75.32 -10.04 -52.91
CA LEU A 285 74.17 -9.45 -53.60
C LEU A 285 73.37 -8.60 -52.62
N VAL A 286 73.44 -7.28 -52.77
CA VAL A 286 72.81 -6.32 -51.85
C VAL A 286 71.43 -5.86 -52.35
N GLN A 287 71.20 -5.92 -53.66
CA GLN A 287 70.05 -5.32 -54.31
C GLN A 287 69.50 -6.22 -55.43
N LEU A 288 68.18 -6.27 -55.54
CA LEU A 288 67.48 -6.88 -56.66
C LEU A 288 67.48 -5.91 -57.85
N ASP A 289 67.25 -6.39 -59.06
CA ASP A 289 66.98 -5.52 -60.19
C ASP A 289 65.58 -4.88 -60.08
N THR A 290 65.34 -3.81 -60.84
CA THR A 290 64.06 -3.08 -60.80
C THR A 290 62.86 -3.91 -61.26
N GLU A 291 63.08 -4.95 -62.08
CA GLU A 291 62.00 -5.83 -62.55
C GLU A 291 61.57 -6.79 -61.42
N ALA A 292 62.53 -7.38 -60.71
CA ALA A 292 62.35 -8.21 -59.53
C ALA A 292 61.74 -7.45 -58.35
N GLU A 293 62.12 -6.18 -58.12
CA GLU A 293 61.48 -5.34 -57.09
C GLU A 293 59.98 -5.12 -57.39
N SER A 294 59.63 -4.78 -58.64
CA SER A 294 58.22 -4.61 -59.06
C SER A 294 57.41 -5.90 -58.98
N PHE A 295 58.10 -7.04 -59.11
CA PHE A 295 57.52 -8.37 -59.01
C PHE A 295 57.21 -8.72 -57.55
N ILE A 296 58.16 -8.45 -56.66
CA ILE A 296 57.98 -8.60 -55.20
C ILE A 296 56.84 -7.73 -54.69
N GLU A 297 56.72 -6.49 -55.17
CA GLU A 297 55.65 -5.58 -54.75
C GLU A 297 54.26 -6.17 -55.09
N ARG A 298 54.06 -6.57 -56.35
CA ARG A 298 52.79 -7.20 -56.79
C ARG A 298 52.49 -8.49 -56.04
N LEU A 299 53.49 -9.34 -55.84
CA LEU A 299 53.32 -10.59 -55.10
C LEU A 299 53.00 -10.34 -53.64
N SER A 300 53.70 -9.40 -53.00
CA SER A 300 53.43 -8.95 -51.63
C SER A 300 51.99 -8.45 -51.50
N ASP A 301 51.51 -7.66 -52.46
CA ASP A 301 50.13 -7.18 -52.48
C ASP A 301 49.12 -8.33 -52.60
N THR A 302 49.37 -9.30 -53.48
CA THR A 302 48.52 -10.51 -53.63
C THR A 302 48.48 -11.34 -52.34
N GLU A 303 49.62 -11.55 -51.67
CA GLU A 303 49.68 -12.30 -50.40
C GLU A 303 49.03 -11.51 -49.25
N GLN A 304 49.16 -10.18 -49.22
CA GLN A 304 48.45 -9.34 -48.26
C GLN A 304 46.93 -9.39 -48.48
N GLN A 305 46.45 -9.40 -49.73
CA GLN A 305 45.04 -9.61 -50.04
C GLN A 305 44.56 -11.00 -49.58
N MET A 306 45.36 -12.05 -49.79
CA MET A 306 45.07 -13.39 -49.29
C MET A 306 44.97 -13.42 -47.76
N ALA A 307 45.89 -12.76 -47.05
CA ALA A 307 45.86 -12.63 -45.60
C ALA A 307 44.61 -11.87 -45.12
N ALA A 308 44.22 -10.78 -45.81
CA ALA A 308 43.00 -10.05 -45.51
C ALA A 308 41.73 -10.91 -45.69
N LEU A 309 41.66 -11.70 -46.77
CA LEU A 309 40.57 -12.65 -46.98
C LEU A 309 40.54 -13.77 -45.93
N ASN A 310 41.71 -14.26 -45.48
CA ASN A 310 41.80 -15.26 -44.40
C ASN A 310 41.24 -14.72 -43.08
N VAL A 311 41.59 -13.48 -42.70
CA VAL A 311 41.04 -12.83 -41.51
C VAL A 311 39.52 -12.65 -41.64
N ARG A 312 39.04 -12.17 -42.79
CA ARG A 312 37.61 -11.99 -43.03
C ARG A 312 36.85 -13.32 -42.98
N LYS A 313 37.37 -14.37 -43.62
CA LYS A 313 36.81 -15.73 -43.58
C LYS A 313 36.70 -16.27 -42.16
N MET A 314 37.74 -16.08 -41.35
CA MET A 314 37.73 -16.46 -39.94
C MET A 314 36.62 -15.72 -39.18
N GLN A 315 36.53 -14.40 -39.32
CA GLN A 315 35.50 -13.60 -38.65
C GLN A 315 34.08 -14.08 -39.01
N LEU A 316 33.81 -14.30 -40.31
CA LEU A 316 32.52 -14.86 -40.74
C LEU A 316 32.29 -16.28 -40.21
N SER A 317 33.32 -17.12 -40.12
CA SER A 317 33.16 -18.48 -39.61
C SER A 317 32.78 -18.50 -38.13
N PHE A 318 33.35 -17.61 -37.31
CA PHE A 318 32.96 -17.44 -35.91
C PHE A 318 31.55 -16.88 -35.77
N ALA A 319 31.17 -15.92 -36.63
CA ALA A 319 29.80 -15.39 -36.69
C ALA A 319 28.78 -16.49 -37.02
N VAL A 320 29.09 -17.37 -37.98
CA VAL A 320 28.25 -18.52 -38.35
C VAL A 320 28.14 -19.53 -37.21
N GLU A 321 29.23 -19.84 -36.52
CA GLU A 321 29.23 -20.75 -35.36
C GLU A 321 28.35 -20.20 -34.22
N ALA A 322 28.55 -18.92 -33.86
CA ALA A 322 27.78 -18.25 -32.82
C ALA A 322 26.28 -18.16 -33.17
N LEU A 323 25.96 -17.87 -34.43
CA LEU A 323 24.58 -17.81 -34.91
C LEU A 323 23.90 -19.18 -34.91
N ASN A 324 24.61 -20.25 -35.29
CA ASN A 324 24.09 -21.61 -35.21
C ASN A 324 23.84 -22.04 -33.75
N GLU A 325 24.77 -21.73 -32.85
CA GLU A 325 24.62 -21.99 -31.42
C GLU A 325 23.39 -21.25 -30.85
N ALA A 326 23.23 -19.97 -31.20
CA ALA A 326 22.07 -19.18 -30.80
C ALA A 326 20.75 -19.76 -31.34
N LEU A 327 20.71 -20.19 -32.60
CA LEU A 327 19.54 -20.85 -33.20
C LEU A 327 19.16 -22.14 -32.47
N VAL A 328 20.15 -22.97 -32.10
CA VAL A 328 19.92 -24.23 -31.36
C VAL A 328 19.42 -23.96 -29.95
N LEU A 329 19.99 -22.96 -29.27
CA LEU A 329 19.61 -22.58 -27.90
C LEU A 329 18.33 -21.72 -27.85
N GLY A 330 17.77 -21.33 -29.01
CA GLY A 330 16.65 -20.40 -29.09
C GLY A 330 16.98 -19.00 -28.53
N GLN A 331 18.26 -18.66 -28.51
CA GLN A 331 18.78 -17.39 -28.02
C GLN A 331 18.90 -16.36 -29.14
N ASN A 332 18.96 -15.10 -28.74
CA ASN A 332 19.18 -14.03 -29.68
C ASN A 332 20.66 -13.87 -29.96
N TYR A 333 20.95 -13.63 -31.23
CA TYR A 333 22.27 -13.31 -31.73
C TYR A 333 22.21 -11.89 -32.27
N THR A 334 23.20 -11.05 -31.98
CA THR A 334 23.33 -9.73 -32.61
C THR A 334 24.62 -9.72 -33.41
N PRO A 335 24.56 -9.58 -34.75
CA PRO A 335 25.72 -9.49 -35.61
C PRO A 335 26.70 -8.42 -35.16
N SER A 336 27.93 -8.79 -34.81
CA SER A 336 29.02 -7.82 -34.62
C SER A 336 29.94 -7.74 -35.84
N VAL A 337 30.04 -8.81 -36.63
CA VAL A 337 30.77 -8.89 -37.90
C VAL A 337 29.91 -8.45 -39.09
N MET A 338 30.53 -7.70 -40.00
CA MET A 338 29.91 -7.10 -41.19
C MET A 338 28.75 -6.15 -40.88
N ALA A 339 28.82 -5.44 -39.76
CA ALA A 339 27.84 -4.41 -39.40
C ALA A 339 27.78 -3.25 -40.42
N ASP A 340 28.78 -3.11 -41.27
CA ASP A 340 28.85 -2.08 -42.32
C ASP A 340 28.13 -2.52 -43.61
N ASP A 341 27.74 -3.80 -43.74
CA ASP A 341 26.93 -4.29 -44.85
C ASP A 341 25.47 -3.82 -44.67
N PRO A 342 24.89 -3.04 -45.60
CA PRO A 342 23.53 -2.52 -45.48
C PRO A 342 22.45 -3.60 -45.30
N VAL A 343 22.65 -4.79 -45.89
CA VAL A 343 21.69 -5.90 -45.80
C VAL A 343 21.72 -6.50 -44.40
N ILE A 344 22.92 -6.78 -43.88
CA ILE A 344 23.10 -7.30 -42.52
C ILE A 344 22.64 -6.27 -41.49
N ALA A 345 22.97 -4.99 -41.67
CA ALA A 345 22.52 -3.92 -40.80
C ALA A 345 20.99 -3.82 -40.74
N GLY A 346 20.32 -3.87 -41.90
CA GLY A 346 18.85 -3.85 -41.96
C GLY A 346 18.19 -5.09 -41.34
N LEU A 347 18.78 -6.27 -41.48
CA LEU A 347 18.30 -7.50 -40.83
C LEU A 347 18.55 -7.47 -39.31
N ALA A 348 19.71 -6.98 -38.87
CA ALA A 348 20.03 -6.78 -37.47
C ALA A 348 19.05 -5.81 -36.80
N GLN A 349 18.72 -4.71 -37.48
CA GLN A 349 17.74 -3.74 -36.98
C GLN A 349 16.36 -4.37 -36.74
N LYS A 350 15.83 -5.10 -37.73
CA LYS A 350 14.55 -5.83 -37.58
C LYS A 350 14.59 -6.86 -36.45
N MET A 351 15.73 -7.52 -36.27
CA MET A 351 15.90 -8.48 -35.20
C MET A 351 15.86 -7.82 -33.82
N VAL A 352 16.52 -6.66 -33.66
CA VAL A 352 16.45 -5.87 -32.43
C VAL A 352 15.00 -5.43 -32.16
N GLU A 353 14.28 -4.97 -33.17
CA GLU A 353 12.87 -4.58 -33.04
C GLU A 353 11.99 -5.75 -32.57
N TYR A 354 12.08 -6.92 -33.22
CA TYR A 354 11.33 -8.11 -32.80
C TYR A 354 11.73 -8.61 -31.43
N ASP A 355 13.00 -8.47 -31.05
CA ASP A 355 13.45 -8.83 -29.71
C ASP A 355 12.84 -7.92 -28.63
N VAL A 356 12.87 -6.61 -28.85
CA VAL A 356 12.26 -5.64 -27.92
C VAL A 356 10.76 -5.94 -27.76
N GLU A 357 10.05 -6.20 -28.86
CA GLU A 357 8.63 -6.55 -28.82
C GLU A 357 8.38 -7.89 -28.10
N LYS A 358 9.20 -8.91 -28.36
CA LYS A 358 9.10 -10.23 -27.70
C LYS A 358 9.36 -10.12 -26.20
N LYS A 359 10.37 -9.35 -25.80
CA LYS A 359 10.70 -9.09 -24.40
C LYS A 359 9.57 -8.34 -23.69
N ALA A 360 8.95 -7.36 -24.34
CA ALA A 360 7.78 -6.67 -23.82
C ALA A 360 6.62 -7.65 -23.58
N LEU A 361 6.30 -8.53 -24.54
CA LEU A 361 5.26 -9.55 -24.38
C LEU A 361 5.58 -10.60 -23.31
N LEU A 362 6.85 -10.99 -23.16
CA LEU A 362 7.30 -11.87 -22.07
C LEU A 362 7.24 -11.19 -20.69
N GLY A 363 7.03 -9.87 -20.66
CA GLY A 363 6.61 -9.14 -19.48
C GLY A 363 5.32 -9.73 -18.89
N GLU A 364 4.32 -9.96 -19.74
CA GLU A 364 2.95 -10.32 -19.36
C GLU A 364 2.59 -11.79 -19.62
N TYR A 365 3.23 -12.42 -20.62
CA TYR A 365 2.88 -13.74 -21.13
C TYR A 365 4.05 -14.73 -21.06
N THR A 366 3.75 -16.03 -21.17
CA THR A 366 4.76 -17.09 -21.22
C THR A 366 5.27 -17.32 -22.65
N PHE A 367 6.36 -18.09 -22.79
CA PHE A 367 6.87 -18.56 -24.09
C PHE A 367 5.84 -19.34 -24.92
N GLU A 368 4.80 -19.87 -24.27
CA GLU A 368 3.74 -20.65 -24.93
C GLU A 368 2.67 -19.77 -25.59
N HIS A 369 2.63 -18.47 -25.28
CA HIS A 369 1.62 -17.56 -25.81
C HIS A 369 1.73 -17.41 -27.34
N PRO A 370 0.61 -17.40 -28.09
CA PRO A 370 0.63 -17.34 -29.56
C PRO A 370 1.45 -16.18 -30.12
N ALA A 371 1.34 -14.98 -29.54
CA ALA A 371 2.08 -13.80 -30.00
C ALA A 371 3.61 -13.95 -29.78
N VAL A 372 4.03 -14.57 -28.67
CA VAL A 372 5.45 -14.83 -28.39
C VAL A 372 6.00 -15.89 -29.34
N LYS A 373 5.20 -16.92 -29.68
CA LYS A 373 5.57 -17.92 -30.69
C LYS A 373 5.74 -17.32 -32.08
N VAL A 374 4.87 -16.38 -32.45
CA VAL A 374 4.98 -15.65 -33.74
C VAL A 374 6.29 -14.87 -33.81
N LEU A 375 6.60 -14.05 -32.80
CA LEU A 375 7.85 -13.30 -32.77
C LEU A 375 9.08 -14.21 -32.71
N THR A 376 9.01 -15.31 -31.98
CA THR A 376 10.11 -16.29 -31.93
C THR A 376 10.38 -16.89 -33.31
N ARG A 377 9.33 -17.21 -34.10
CA ARG A 377 9.49 -17.64 -35.49
C ARG A 377 10.07 -16.53 -36.37
N GLN A 378 9.64 -15.29 -36.20
CA GLN A 378 10.16 -14.15 -36.97
C GLN A 378 11.63 -13.88 -36.68
N ILE A 379 12.06 -13.96 -35.42
CA ILE A 379 13.47 -13.86 -35.03
C ILE A 379 14.27 -14.98 -35.68
N ALA A 380 13.81 -16.23 -35.59
CA ALA A 380 14.48 -17.37 -36.23
C ALA A 380 14.55 -17.21 -37.76
N GLU A 381 13.54 -16.64 -38.39
CA GLU A 381 13.54 -16.36 -39.84
C GLU A 381 14.61 -15.31 -40.21
N VAL A 382 14.72 -14.23 -39.42
CA VAL A 382 15.75 -13.19 -39.64
C VAL A 382 17.15 -13.75 -39.39
N GLN A 383 17.34 -14.56 -38.34
CA GLN A 383 18.59 -15.27 -38.06
C GLN A 383 19.00 -16.18 -39.23
N ASN A 384 18.06 -16.95 -39.79
CA ASN A 384 18.34 -17.79 -40.97
C ASN A 384 18.70 -16.97 -42.22
N LYS A 385 18.12 -15.79 -42.41
CA LYS A 385 18.49 -14.88 -43.51
C LYS A 385 19.91 -14.34 -43.34
N ILE A 386 20.31 -13.98 -42.12
CA ILE A 386 21.69 -13.58 -41.80
C ILE A 386 22.63 -14.75 -42.07
N LEU A 387 22.29 -15.95 -41.60
CA LEU A 387 23.09 -17.16 -41.79
C LEU A 387 23.32 -17.46 -43.27
N ALA A 388 22.27 -17.41 -44.09
CA ALA A 388 22.36 -17.62 -45.53
C ALA A 388 23.26 -16.57 -46.21
N ASN A 389 23.20 -15.31 -45.77
CA ASN A 389 24.08 -14.25 -46.28
C ASN A 389 25.54 -14.49 -45.90
N TYR A 390 25.83 -14.87 -44.65
CA TYR A 390 27.18 -15.23 -44.22
C TYR A 390 27.74 -16.43 -44.98
N GLN A 391 26.92 -17.46 -45.21
CA GLN A 391 27.32 -18.63 -46.00
C GLN A 391 27.63 -18.26 -47.45
N SER A 392 26.82 -17.40 -48.08
CA SER A 392 27.10 -16.87 -49.42
C SER A 392 28.43 -16.11 -49.46
N ASN A 393 28.65 -15.20 -48.50
CA ASN A 393 29.89 -14.44 -48.42
C ASN A 393 31.12 -15.34 -48.19
N LEU A 394 30.99 -16.42 -47.40
CA LEU A 394 32.06 -17.40 -47.22
C LEU A 394 32.39 -18.13 -48.54
N GLN A 395 31.38 -18.44 -49.35
CA GLN A 395 31.56 -19.03 -50.67
C GLN A 395 32.24 -18.06 -51.64
N ASP A 396 31.85 -16.78 -51.62
CA ASP A 396 32.47 -15.73 -52.44
C ASP A 396 33.94 -15.51 -52.06
N ILE A 397 34.24 -15.49 -50.75
CA ILE A 397 35.63 -15.43 -50.26
C ILE A 397 36.41 -16.65 -50.74
N ALA A 398 35.84 -17.85 -50.67
CA ALA A 398 36.53 -19.06 -51.13
C ALA A 398 36.86 -19.01 -52.63
N GLN A 399 35.97 -18.44 -53.46
CA GLN A 399 36.23 -18.22 -54.89
C GLN A 399 37.34 -17.19 -55.13
N GLN A 400 37.33 -16.08 -54.39
CA GLN A 400 38.40 -15.07 -54.47
C GLN A 400 39.76 -15.65 -54.06
N GLN A 401 39.81 -16.43 -52.98
CA GLN A 401 41.02 -17.12 -52.54
C GLN A 401 41.54 -18.08 -53.62
N ALA A 402 40.66 -18.86 -54.25
CA ALA A 402 41.06 -19.75 -55.34
C ALA A 402 41.63 -18.96 -56.53
N GLY A 403 41.06 -17.80 -56.86
CA GLY A 403 41.58 -16.90 -57.89
C GLY A 403 42.97 -16.36 -57.58
N LEU A 404 43.17 -15.81 -56.37
CA LEU A 404 44.48 -15.31 -55.92
C LEU A 404 45.52 -16.44 -55.85
N GLN A 405 45.11 -17.65 -55.46
CA GLN A 405 46.02 -18.80 -55.41
C GLN A 405 46.56 -19.15 -56.80
N VAL A 406 45.71 -19.13 -57.83
CA VAL A 406 46.15 -19.35 -59.22
C VAL A 406 47.14 -18.28 -59.67
N GLU A 407 46.96 -17.03 -59.21
CA GLU A 407 47.90 -15.94 -59.49
C GLU A 407 49.25 -16.14 -58.78
N LEU A 408 49.24 -16.52 -57.50
CA LEU A 408 50.45 -16.87 -56.74
C LEU A 408 51.20 -18.04 -57.39
N ASP A 409 50.49 -19.08 -57.82
CA ASP A 409 51.09 -20.24 -58.49
C ASP A 409 51.75 -19.81 -59.82
N ARG A 410 51.16 -18.83 -60.53
CA ARG A 410 51.76 -18.27 -61.75
C ARG A 410 53.04 -17.51 -61.46
N TYR A 411 53.06 -16.71 -60.39
CA TYR A 411 54.27 -16.01 -59.95
C TYR A 411 55.38 -16.99 -59.55
N ASP A 412 55.03 -18.08 -58.84
CA ASP A 412 55.97 -19.14 -58.47
C ASP A 412 56.60 -19.85 -59.68
N GLN A 413 55.88 -19.98 -60.80
CA GLN A 413 56.44 -20.51 -62.04
C GLN A 413 57.42 -19.54 -62.72
N GLN A 414 57.15 -18.24 -62.68
CA GLN A 414 58.06 -17.21 -63.21
C GLN A 414 59.34 -17.12 -62.38
N LEU A 415 59.22 -17.24 -61.05
CA LEU A 415 60.33 -17.35 -60.10
C LEU A 415 61.31 -18.49 -60.42
N LYS A 416 60.82 -19.61 -60.97
CA LYS A 416 61.66 -20.76 -61.34
C LYS A 416 62.54 -20.50 -62.58
N GLN A 417 62.25 -19.47 -63.37
CA GLN A 417 63.03 -19.10 -64.55
C GLN A 417 64.27 -18.27 -64.19
N LEU A 418 64.36 -17.77 -62.96
CA LEU A 418 65.47 -16.96 -62.48
C LEU A 418 66.70 -17.81 -62.12
N PRO A 419 67.92 -17.25 -62.27
CA PRO A 419 69.15 -17.84 -61.75
C PRO A 419 69.07 -18.15 -60.25
N GLU A 420 69.79 -19.19 -59.79
CA GLU A 420 69.64 -19.72 -58.44
C GLU A 420 69.89 -18.69 -57.32
N ALA A 421 70.94 -17.87 -57.46
CA ALA A 421 71.31 -16.87 -56.47
C ALA A 421 70.32 -15.70 -56.39
N GLU A 422 69.84 -15.20 -57.54
CA GLU A 422 68.80 -14.17 -57.62
C GLU A 422 67.46 -14.70 -57.08
N ARG A 423 67.10 -15.94 -57.44
CA ARG A 423 65.90 -16.60 -56.92
C ARG A 423 65.93 -16.74 -55.40
N GLN A 424 67.06 -17.14 -54.80
CA GLN A 424 67.21 -17.24 -53.35
C GLN A 424 67.10 -15.88 -52.65
N LEU A 425 67.76 -14.85 -53.18
CA LEU A 425 67.63 -13.49 -52.66
C LEU A 425 66.17 -13.01 -52.72
N LEU A 426 65.51 -13.25 -53.85
CA LEU A 426 64.13 -12.86 -54.09
C LEU A 426 63.17 -13.60 -53.15
N GLN A 427 63.35 -14.91 -52.95
CA GLN A 427 62.55 -15.70 -52.00
C GLN A 427 62.68 -15.18 -50.56
N LEU A 428 63.90 -14.94 -50.08
CA LEU A 428 64.13 -14.40 -48.73
C LEU A 428 63.59 -12.97 -48.58
N THR A 429 63.68 -12.16 -49.64
CA THR A 429 63.13 -10.80 -49.67
C THR A 429 61.61 -10.83 -49.66
N ARG A 430 60.98 -11.70 -50.46
CA ARG A 430 59.53 -12.00 -50.43
C ARG A 430 59.10 -12.37 -49.03
N GLU A 431 59.68 -13.43 -48.44
CA GLU A 431 59.30 -13.91 -47.11
C GLU A 431 59.39 -12.80 -46.06
N THR A 432 60.43 -11.97 -46.11
CA THR A 432 60.59 -10.86 -45.18
C THR A 432 59.54 -9.77 -45.42
N GLN A 433 59.39 -9.28 -46.65
CA GLN A 433 58.51 -8.15 -46.98
C GLN A 433 57.03 -8.51 -46.80
N VAL A 434 56.66 -9.73 -47.16
CA VAL A 434 55.31 -10.28 -46.92
C VAL A 434 55.04 -10.39 -45.43
N ASN A 435 55.97 -10.94 -44.64
CA ASN A 435 55.79 -11.06 -43.20
C ASN A 435 55.69 -9.68 -42.51
N VAL A 436 56.43 -8.66 -42.97
CA VAL A 436 56.28 -7.28 -42.49
C VAL A 436 54.88 -6.74 -42.80
N GLY A 437 54.41 -6.93 -44.04
CA GLY A 437 53.09 -6.49 -44.48
C GLY A 437 51.96 -7.16 -43.70
N ILE A 438 52.00 -8.49 -43.59
CA ILE A 438 51.03 -9.28 -42.82
C ILE A 438 51.09 -8.92 -41.33
N TYR A 439 52.28 -8.78 -40.74
CA TYR A 439 52.41 -8.38 -39.34
C TYR A 439 51.76 -7.02 -39.07
N THR A 440 52.04 -6.03 -39.92
CA THR A 440 51.49 -4.68 -39.78
C THR A 440 49.97 -4.68 -39.95
N PHE A 441 49.46 -5.40 -40.96
CA PHE A 441 48.03 -5.56 -41.19
C PHE A 441 47.32 -6.24 -40.02
N LEU A 442 47.86 -7.36 -39.52
CA LEU A 442 47.29 -8.09 -38.39
C LEU A 442 47.37 -7.27 -37.10
N LEU A 443 48.43 -6.47 -36.91
CA LEU A 443 48.57 -5.61 -35.75
C LEU A 443 47.51 -4.51 -35.79
N GLN A 444 47.30 -3.87 -36.94
CA GLN A 444 46.21 -2.91 -37.13
C GLN A 444 44.84 -3.56 -36.83
N LYS A 445 44.58 -4.74 -37.40
CA LYS A 445 43.32 -5.46 -37.16
C LYS A 445 43.14 -5.90 -35.70
N TYR A 446 44.23 -6.26 -35.03
CA TYR A 446 44.23 -6.58 -33.61
C TYR A 446 43.84 -5.35 -32.77
N GLU A 447 44.44 -4.20 -33.06
CA GLU A 447 44.13 -2.94 -32.38
C GLU A 447 42.68 -2.50 -32.63
N GLU A 448 42.20 -2.57 -33.86
CA GLU A 448 40.79 -2.32 -34.22
C GLU A 448 39.84 -3.26 -33.43
N ALA A 449 40.11 -4.56 -33.43
CA ALA A 449 39.31 -5.55 -32.70
C ALA A 449 39.37 -5.34 -31.17
N ARG A 450 40.52 -4.89 -30.64
CA ARG A 450 40.70 -4.63 -29.20
C ARG A 450 39.91 -3.41 -28.76
N ILE A 451 39.89 -2.36 -29.58
CA ILE A 451 39.07 -1.17 -29.35
C ILE A 451 37.59 -1.54 -29.44
N LEU A 452 37.17 -2.31 -30.45
CA LEU A 452 35.79 -2.78 -30.58
C LEU A 452 35.33 -3.59 -29.36
N ARG A 453 36.16 -4.52 -28.86
CA ARG A 453 35.88 -5.28 -27.63
C ARG A 453 35.79 -4.39 -26.39
N ALA A 454 36.66 -3.38 -26.30
CA ALA A 454 36.60 -2.42 -25.20
C ALA A 454 35.30 -1.59 -25.24
N SER A 455 34.78 -1.29 -26.43
CA SER A 455 33.50 -0.63 -26.64
C SER A 455 32.28 -1.53 -26.37
N THR A 456 32.42 -2.85 -26.45
CA THR A 456 31.34 -3.80 -26.10
C THR A 456 31.32 -4.19 -24.62
N LEU A 457 32.31 -3.78 -23.82
CA LEU A 457 32.27 -3.90 -22.36
C LEU A 457 31.24 -2.93 -21.77
N SER A 458 30.23 -3.51 -21.10
CA SER A 458 29.12 -2.90 -20.34
C SER A 458 28.81 -1.43 -20.66
N ASN A 459 27.77 -1.19 -21.45
CA ASN A 459 27.07 0.09 -21.54
C ASN A 459 26.32 0.45 -20.24
N ILE A 460 26.48 -0.32 -19.16
CA ILE A 460 25.79 -0.15 -17.89
C ILE A 460 26.83 0.15 -16.80
N ASP A 461 26.79 1.34 -16.23
CA ASP A 461 27.55 1.71 -15.03
C ASP A 461 26.64 1.64 -13.80
N ILE A 462 27.16 1.10 -12.69
CA ILE A 462 26.46 1.17 -11.40
C ILE A 462 26.73 2.55 -10.82
N VAL A 463 25.67 3.34 -10.62
CA VAL A 463 25.78 4.65 -9.98
C VAL A 463 25.75 4.47 -8.46
N ASP A 464 24.66 3.91 -7.94
CA ASP A 464 24.51 3.57 -6.53
C ASP A 464 24.13 2.10 -6.36
N SER A 465 24.90 1.37 -5.56
CA SER A 465 24.52 0.03 -5.10
C SER A 465 23.43 0.12 -4.03
N ALA A 466 22.61 -0.94 -3.92
CA ALA A 466 21.62 -0.98 -2.87
C ALA A 466 22.26 -1.15 -1.49
N ILE A 467 21.80 -0.34 -0.54
CA ILE A 467 22.17 -0.40 0.88
C ILE A 467 21.01 -0.98 1.71
N THR A 468 21.33 -1.55 2.87
CA THR A 468 20.31 -2.00 3.84
C THR A 468 19.54 -0.82 4.40
N PRO A 469 18.21 -0.75 4.25
CA PRO A 469 17.40 0.36 4.75
C PRO A 469 17.22 0.30 6.27
N ASP A 470 17.49 1.42 6.96
CA ASP A 470 17.36 1.52 8.42
C ASP A 470 15.91 1.72 8.91
N LYS A 471 15.03 2.23 8.04
CA LYS A 471 13.65 2.60 8.39
C LYS A 471 12.64 1.99 7.42
N PRO A 472 11.49 1.50 7.91
CA PRO A 472 10.45 0.99 7.03
C PRO A 472 9.71 2.12 6.31
N ILE A 473 9.29 1.86 5.07
CA ILE A 473 8.46 2.76 4.27
C ILE A 473 6.97 2.66 4.62
N LYS A 474 6.52 1.51 5.14
CA LYS A 474 5.13 1.24 5.55
C LYS A 474 5.11 0.41 6.84
N PRO A 475 4.07 0.56 7.70
CA PRO A 475 3.05 1.61 7.64
C PRO A 475 3.62 2.98 8.06
N ASN A 476 3.14 4.07 7.44
CA ASN A 476 3.55 5.41 7.85
C ASN A 476 2.79 5.82 9.13
N LYS A 477 3.38 5.51 10.28
CA LYS A 477 2.77 5.67 11.60
C LYS A 477 2.15 7.05 11.82
N LYS A 478 2.83 8.11 11.37
CA LYS A 478 2.35 9.51 11.50
C LYS A 478 1.09 9.77 10.67
N LYS A 479 1.09 9.35 9.40
CA LYS A 479 -0.06 9.54 8.50
C LYS A 479 -1.28 8.73 8.97
N ASN A 480 -1.08 7.48 9.36
CA ASN A 480 -2.18 6.64 9.84
C ASN A 480 -2.81 7.17 11.13
N LEU A 481 -1.98 7.64 12.08
CA LEU A 481 -2.50 8.21 13.33
C LEU A 481 -3.27 9.50 13.09
N LEU A 482 -2.78 10.37 12.20
CA LEU A 482 -3.49 11.58 11.78
C LEU A 482 -4.83 11.25 11.13
N LEU A 483 -4.86 10.25 10.23
CA LEU A 483 -6.10 9.77 9.62
C LEU A 483 -7.07 9.22 10.67
N GLY A 484 -6.56 8.45 11.65
CA GLY A 484 -7.36 7.94 12.77
C GLY A 484 -7.99 9.06 13.60
N ILE A 485 -7.28 10.16 13.84
CA ILE A 485 -7.83 11.35 14.51
C ILE A 485 -8.96 11.96 13.66
N ILE A 486 -8.72 12.21 12.37
CA ILE A 486 -9.70 12.85 11.49
C ILE A 486 -10.98 12.01 11.38
N VAL A 487 -10.83 10.72 11.10
CA VAL A 487 -11.96 9.79 10.95
C VAL A 487 -12.68 9.59 12.28
N GLY A 488 -11.94 9.47 13.39
CA GLY A 488 -12.51 9.37 14.72
C GLY A 488 -13.32 10.60 15.11
N LEU A 489 -12.85 11.81 14.76
CA LEU A 489 -13.58 13.05 15.02
C LEU A 489 -14.85 13.12 14.18
N MET A 490 -14.77 12.84 12.89
CA MET A 490 -15.94 12.83 11.99
C MET A 490 -17.00 11.84 12.45
N LEU A 491 -16.62 10.60 12.74
CA LEU A 491 -17.55 9.58 13.24
C LEU A 491 -18.10 9.95 14.62
N GLY A 492 -17.26 10.46 15.52
CA GLY A 492 -17.70 10.90 16.85
C GLY A 492 -18.76 11.99 16.76
N VAL A 493 -18.55 13.00 15.90
CA VAL A 493 -19.54 14.05 15.64
C VAL A 493 -20.80 13.43 15.02
N GLY A 494 -20.66 12.64 13.96
CA GLY A 494 -21.78 12.05 13.24
C GLY A 494 -22.69 11.21 14.14
N VAL A 495 -22.13 10.32 14.97
CA VAL A 495 -22.92 9.49 15.89
C VAL A 495 -23.54 10.34 17.01
N ALA A 496 -22.87 11.40 17.48
CA ALA A 496 -23.43 12.33 18.47
C ALA A 496 -24.67 13.06 17.92
N PHE A 497 -24.58 13.59 16.69
CA PHE A 497 -25.72 14.23 16.02
C PHE A 497 -26.82 13.25 15.67
N PHE A 498 -26.49 12.06 15.17
CA PHE A 498 -27.47 11.02 14.87
C PHE A 498 -28.25 10.61 16.13
N ARG A 499 -27.56 10.47 17.27
CA ARG A 499 -28.21 10.13 18.54
C ARG A 499 -29.11 11.26 19.06
N GLU A 500 -28.75 12.51 18.81
CA GLU A 500 -29.57 13.69 19.15
C GLU A 500 -30.79 13.81 18.23
N TYR A 501 -30.61 13.55 16.94
CA TYR A 501 -31.72 13.52 15.98
C TYR A 501 -32.77 12.46 16.33
N MET A 502 -32.37 11.34 16.93
CA MET A 502 -33.29 10.31 17.43
C MET A 502 -33.84 10.58 18.85
N ASP A 503 -33.55 11.74 19.47
CA ASP A 503 -34.07 12.09 20.80
C ASP A 503 -35.25 13.07 20.70
N ASP A 504 -36.47 12.52 20.67
CA ASP A 504 -37.72 13.28 20.50
C ASP A 504 -38.24 13.95 21.80
N THR A 505 -37.41 14.10 22.84
CA THR A 505 -37.86 14.66 24.13
C THR A 505 -37.81 16.19 24.16
N LEU A 506 -38.79 16.80 24.83
CA LEU A 506 -38.86 18.26 25.02
C LEU A 506 -37.71 18.74 25.92
N LYS A 507 -36.88 19.65 25.40
CA LYS A 507 -35.69 20.15 26.12
C LYS A 507 -35.80 21.60 26.58
N ASP A 508 -36.72 22.38 26.01
CA ASP A 508 -36.81 23.81 26.25
C ASP A 508 -38.28 24.28 26.35
N SER A 509 -38.53 25.32 27.14
CA SER A 509 -39.83 25.97 27.27
C SER A 509 -40.31 26.60 25.95
N GLU A 510 -39.40 27.03 25.07
CA GLU A 510 -39.78 27.53 23.74
C GLU A 510 -40.34 26.40 22.84
N GLN A 511 -39.76 25.19 22.93
CA GLN A 511 -40.28 24.02 22.20
C GLN A 511 -41.71 23.69 22.65
N VAL A 512 -42.02 23.83 23.95
CA VAL A 512 -43.38 23.63 24.49
C VAL A 512 -44.38 24.60 23.85
N LYS A 513 -44.01 25.87 23.72
CA LYS A 513 -44.84 26.90 23.11
C LYS A 513 -45.06 26.65 21.62
N GLN A 514 -44.02 26.27 20.89
CA GLN A 514 -44.10 25.97 19.46
C GLN A 514 -44.97 24.72 19.18
N LEU A 515 -44.84 23.66 19.98
CA LEU A 515 -45.54 22.39 19.77
C LEU A 515 -46.98 22.39 20.26
N LEU A 516 -47.27 22.96 21.43
CA LEU A 516 -48.59 22.89 22.06
C LEU A 516 -49.44 24.15 21.86
N GLY A 517 -48.87 25.24 21.33
CA GLY A 517 -49.57 26.51 21.14
C GLY A 517 -49.98 27.21 22.44
N VAL A 518 -49.48 26.75 23.59
CA VAL A 518 -49.77 27.32 24.91
C VAL A 518 -48.50 27.86 25.57
N PRO A 519 -48.56 28.98 26.30
CA PRO A 519 -47.39 29.51 26.98
C PRO A 519 -47.00 28.62 28.16
N ALA A 520 -45.70 28.35 28.29
CA ALA A 520 -45.16 27.74 29.50
C ALA A 520 -45.30 28.74 30.67
N LEU A 521 -45.99 28.34 31.75
CA LEU A 521 -46.25 29.21 32.90
C LEU A 521 -45.00 29.42 33.78
N THR A 522 -44.16 28.39 33.90
CA THR A 522 -42.91 28.43 34.64
C THR A 522 -42.02 27.25 34.21
N THR A 523 -40.73 27.31 34.55
CA THR A 523 -39.80 26.17 34.48
C THR A 523 -39.32 25.84 35.88
N ILE A 524 -39.67 24.64 36.37
CA ILE A 524 -39.29 24.19 37.71
C ILE A 524 -38.01 23.35 37.57
N PRO A 525 -36.90 23.74 38.23
CA PRO A 525 -35.68 22.95 38.21
C PRO A 525 -35.91 21.60 38.90
N PHE A 526 -35.17 20.57 38.46
CA PHE A 526 -35.28 19.24 39.07
C PHE A 526 -34.94 19.29 40.57
N LEU A 527 -35.89 18.84 41.39
CA LEU A 527 -35.85 18.94 42.86
C LEU A 527 -35.07 17.79 43.53
N GLY A 528 -34.66 16.77 42.77
CA GLY A 528 -33.97 15.60 43.31
C GLY A 528 -32.45 15.78 43.37
N ASP A 529 -31.89 15.69 44.57
CA ASP A 529 -30.46 15.48 44.76
C ASP A 529 -30.14 14.00 44.51
N LYS A 530 -29.19 13.68 43.62
CA LYS A 530 -28.80 12.29 43.28
C LYS A 530 -28.24 11.50 44.48
N SER A 531 -27.98 12.17 45.59
CA SER A 531 -27.38 11.62 46.81
C SER A 531 -28.39 11.20 47.90
N ARG A 532 -29.71 11.37 47.72
CA ARG A 532 -30.69 11.18 48.82
C ARG A 532 -31.72 10.10 48.50
N SER A 533 -32.16 9.38 49.54
CA SER A 533 -33.03 8.21 49.40
C SER A 533 -34.43 8.61 48.90
N PRO A 534 -35.13 7.72 48.17
CA PRO A 534 -36.49 7.95 47.69
C PRO A 534 -37.57 8.11 48.78
N GLU A 535 -37.22 7.86 50.05
CA GLU A 535 -38.15 7.81 51.18
C GLU A 535 -38.44 9.20 51.80
N ASP A 536 -37.70 10.23 51.38
CA ASP A 536 -37.77 11.58 51.96
C ASP A 536 -38.66 12.55 51.13
N ARG A 537 -39.87 12.14 50.73
CA ARG A 537 -40.82 12.98 49.95
C ARG A 537 -41.31 14.24 50.70
N ALA A 538 -41.30 14.22 52.03
CA ALA A 538 -41.52 15.41 52.85
C ALA A 538 -40.51 16.53 52.53
N HIS A 539 -39.30 16.19 52.09
CA HIS A 539 -38.27 17.16 51.71
C HIS A 539 -38.46 17.81 50.33
N THR A 540 -39.44 17.35 49.52
CA THR A 540 -39.80 18.02 48.26
C THR A 540 -40.75 19.21 48.41
N LEU A 541 -41.20 19.53 49.64
CA LEU A 541 -41.96 20.75 49.95
C LEU A 541 -41.03 21.97 50.13
N VAL A 542 -40.22 22.24 49.11
CA VAL A 542 -39.19 23.31 49.10
C VAL A 542 -39.74 24.69 49.42
N SER A 543 -41.00 24.98 49.05
CA SER A 543 -41.66 26.26 49.34
C SER A 543 -41.79 26.53 50.84
N GLN A 544 -41.80 25.48 51.68
CA GLN A 544 -41.82 25.58 53.14
C GLN A 544 -40.42 25.40 53.75
N LEU A 545 -39.67 24.39 53.28
CA LEU A 545 -38.41 23.96 53.92
C LEU A 545 -37.21 24.83 53.55
N ASP A 546 -37.15 25.32 52.30
CA ASP A 546 -36.13 26.28 51.86
C ASP A 546 -36.78 27.38 51.00
N PRO A 547 -37.50 28.32 51.63
CA PRO A 547 -38.27 29.33 50.90
C PRO A 547 -37.42 30.28 50.07
N LYS A 548 -36.08 30.34 50.24
CA LYS A 548 -35.19 31.23 49.45
C LYS A 548 -34.49 30.49 48.31
N SER A 549 -34.77 29.21 48.13
CA SER A 549 -34.15 28.38 47.10
C SER A 549 -34.64 28.75 45.68
N PRO A 550 -33.80 28.52 44.64
CA PRO A 550 -34.23 28.71 43.25
C PRO A 550 -35.51 27.93 42.85
N PRO A 551 -35.73 26.68 43.31
CA PRO A 551 -36.99 26.00 43.05
C PRO A 551 -38.21 26.64 43.75
N ALA A 552 -38.06 27.18 44.97
CA ALA A 552 -39.14 27.91 45.65
C ALA A 552 -39.52 29.21 44.89
N GLU A 553 -38.53 29.91 44.32
CA GLU A 553 -38.79 31.05 43.42
C GLU A 553 -39.55 30.63 42.15
N ALA A 554 -39.26 29.45 41.58
CA ALA A 554 -40.01 28.93 40.42
C ALA A 554 -41.50 28.70 40.74
N PHE A 555 -41.82 28.26 41.96
CA PHE A 555 -43.20 28.13 42.44
C PHE A 555 -43.87 29.48 42.76
N ARG A 556 -43.11 30.50 43.20
CA ARG A 556 -43.63 31.88 43.30
C ARG A 556 -43.91 32.48 41.93
N ALA A 557 -43.05 32.21 40.94
CA ALA A 557 -43.28 32.60 39.56
C ALA A 557 -44.55 31.94 39.00
N LEU A 558 -44.75 30.64 39.27
CA LEU A 558 -45.99 29.92 38.91
C LEU A 558 -47.23 30.58 39.53
N ARG A 559 -47.19 30.87 40.83
CA ARG A 559 -48.28 31.57 41.54
C ARG A 559 -48.60 32.91 40.88
N THR A 560 -47.56 33.70 40.60
CA THR A 560 -47.71 35.01 39.94
C THR A 560 -48.32 34.87 38.55
N ALA A 561 -47.84 33.91 37.74
CA ALA A 561 -48.39 33.63 36.41
C ALA A 561 -49.87 33.21 36.49
N LEU A 562 -50.24 32.37 37.46
CA LEU A 562 -51.62 31.99 37.70
C LEU A 562 -52.49 33.18 38.09
N HIS A 563 -52.01 34.06 38.99
CA HIS A 563 -52.71 35.29 39.37
C HIS A 563 -53.00 36.16 38.14
N PHE A 564 -52.00 36.38 37.27
CA PHE A 564 -52.19 37.13 36.01
C PHE A 564 -53.18 36.45 35.07
N SER A 565 -53.19 35.12 34.99
CA SER A 565 -54.15 34.35 34.18
C SER A 565 -55.61 34.44 34.67
N SER A 566 -55.83 34.95 35.88
CA SER A 566 -57.14 35.04 36.56
C SER A 566 -57.70 36.46 36.72
N ILE A 567 -57.05 37.50 36.16
CA ILE A 567 -57.46 38.91 36.34
C ILE A 567 -58.91 39.18 35.92
N LYS A 568 -59.41 38.51 34.88
CA LYS A 568 -60.77 38.72 34.36
C LYS A 568 -61.83 37.83 35.01
N GLN A 569 -61.43 36.76 35.70
CA GLN A 569 -62.35 35.79 36.30
C GLN A 569 -61.68 35.10 37.49
N SER A 570 -62.31 35.20 38.67
CA SER A 570 -61.81 34.52 39.88
C SER A 570 -61.80 33.00 39.69
N LYS A 571 -60.61 32.42 39.56
CA LYS A 571 -60.40 30.96 39.45
C LYS A 571 -60.06 30.39 40.84
N LYS A 572 -61.10 30.02 41.59
CA LYS A 572 -60.94 29.41 42.92
C LYS A 572 -60.51 27.94 42.88
N VAL A 573 -60.88 27.20 41.83
CA VAL A 573 -60.55 25.77 41.70
C VAL A 573 -59.53 25.57 40.59
N LEU A 574 -58.41 24.93 40.91
CA LEU A 574 -57.29 24.64 40.02
C LEU A 574 -57.09 23.13 39.95
N LEU A 575 -57.12 22.58 38.74
CA LEU A 575 -56.77 21.18 38.50
C LEU A 575 -55.33 21.10 38.04
N VAL A 576 -54.52 20.27 38.71
CA VAL A 576 -53.15 19.95 38.31
C VAL A 576 -53.13 18.52 37.78
N ALA A 577 -52.77 18.37 36.50
CA ALA A 577 -52.72 17.09 35.82
C ALA A 577 -51.39 16.97 35.03
N SER A 578 -51.05 15.74 34.65
CA SER A 578 -49.85 15.43 33.86
C SER A 578 -50.20 14.55 32.67
N ALA A 579 -49.36 14.54 31.63
CA ALA A 579 -49.54 13.65 30.49
C ALA A 579 -49.24 12.21 30.92
N LEU A 580 -48.11 11.99 31.59
CA LEU A 580 -47.63 10.66 32.00
C LEU A 580 -47.43 10.55 33.52
N PRO A 581 -47.38 9.32 34.07
CA PRO A 581 -46.98 9.10 35.46
C PRO A 581 -45.55 9.58 35.74
N GLY A 582 -45.32 10.21 36.89
CA GLY A 582 -43.98 10.59 37.34
C GLY A 582 -43.49 11.99 36.92
N GLU A 583 -44.31 12.80 36.26
CA GLU A 583 -43.96 14.17 35.82
C GLU A 583 -44.00 15.24 36.93
N GLY A 584 -44.19 14.84 38.19
CA GLY A 584 -44.12 15.75 39.35
C GLY A 584 -45.40 16.51 39.70
N LYS A 585 -46.56 16.09 39.17
CA LYS A 585 -47.89 16.71 39.43
C LYS A 585 -48.17 17.01 40.91
N THR A 586 -48.01 16.02 41.78
CA THR A 586 -48.31 16.11 43.22
C THR A 586 -47.32 17.03 43.93
N THR A 587 -46.05 17.03 43.50
CA THR A 587 -45.03 17.98 43.98
C THR A 587 -45.38 19.41 43.61
N VAL A 588 -45.91 19.63 42.39
CA VAL A 588 -46.39 20.95 41.95
C VAL A 588 -47.60 21.38 42.76
N SER A 589 -48.60 20.50 42.92
CA SER A 589 -49.81 20.74 43.71
C SER A 589 -49.50 21.16 45.14
N ALA A 590 -48.63 20.42 45.84
CA ALA A 590 -48.27 20.68 47.23
C ALA A 590 -47.48 21.99 47.40
N ASN A 591 -46.47 22.24 46.57
CA ASN A 591 -45.66 23.46 46.67
C ASN A 591 -46.41 24.71 46.21
N LEU A 592 -47.29 24.60 45.23
CA LEU A 592 -48.17 25.69 44.81
C LEU A 592 -49.17 26.07 45.92
N ALA A 593 -49.68 25.09 46.66
CA ALA A 593 -50.57 25.33 47.79
C ALA A 593 -49.90 26.19 48.86
N VAL A 594 -48.67 25.83 49.24
CA VAL A 594 -47.87 26.57 50.21
C VAL A 594 -47.59 28.00 49.72
N THR A 595 -47.23 28.20 48.44
CA THR A 595 -46.95 29.55 47.93
C THR A 595 -48.19 30.43 47.82
N LEU A 596 -49.37 29.85 47.53
CA LEU A 596 -50.66 30.57 47.58
C LEU A 596 -51.03 30.95 49.01
N ALA A 597 -50.84 30.05 49.97
CA ALA A 597 -51.11 30.33 51.38
C ALA A 597 -50.17 31.39 51.99
N GLN A 598 -48.90 31.40 51.58
CA GLN A 598 -47.95 32.47 51.91
C GLN A 598 -48.38 33.86 51.37
N ALA A 599 -49.25 33.92 50.35
CA ALA A 599 -49.85 35.16 49.87
C ALA A 599 -51.06 35.63 50.70
N GLY A 600 -51.44 34.86 51.74
CA GLY A 600 -52.55 35.16 52.63
C GLY A 600 -53.88 34.48 52.30
N GLY A 601 -53.95 33.63 51.25
CA GLY A 601 -55.17 32.90 50.91
C GLY A 601 -55.37 31.64 51.76
N GLN A 602 -56.63 31.27 52.03
CA GLN A 602 -56.97 29.96 52.60
C GLN A 602 -56.98 28.90 51.49
N VAL A 603 -56.09 27.90 51.59
CA VAL A 603 -55.88 26.92 50.51
C VAL A 603 -56.20 25.51 50.96
N LEU A 604 -56.98 24.79 50.15
CA LEU A 604 -57.22 23.35 50.30
C LEU A 604 -56.58 22.57 49.15
N VAL A 605 -55.81 21.53 49.46
CA VAL A 605 -55.29 20.58 48.46
C VAL A 605 -56.04 19.26 48.58
N VAL A 606 -56.64 18.80 47.50
CA VAL A 606 -57.43 17.56 47.46
C VAL A 606 -56.72 16.53 46.59
N GLY A 607 -56.46 15.35 47.16
CA GLY A 607 -55.91 14.21 46.44
C GLY A 607 -56.98 13.52 45.61
N CYS A 608 -57.09 13.85 44.33
CA CYS A 608 -58.04 13.22 43.40
C CYS A 608 -57.46 11.99 42.66
N ASP A 609 -56.17 11.69 42.83
CA ASP A 609 -55.57 10.43 42.38
C ASP A 609 -55.91 9.27 43.34
N LEU A 610 -57.12 8.73 43.18
CA LEU A 610 -57.62 7.61 44.01
C LEU A 610 -56.95 6.27 43.67
N ARG A 611 -56.21 6.19 42.55
CA ARG A 611 -55.53 4.98 42.09
C ARG A 611 -54.16 4.81 42.74
N LYS A 612 -53.34 5.87 42.75
CA LYS A 612 -51.99 5.88 43.34
C LYS A 612 -51.80 7.13 44.21
N PRO A 613 -52.48 7.21 45.36
CA PRO A 613 -52.48 8.42 46.17
C PRO A 613 -51.12 8.66 46.83
N SER A 614 -50.55 9.84 46.57
CA SER A 614 -49.23 10.24 47.10
C SER A 614 -49.25 11.56 47.87
N LEU A 615 -50.35 12.33 47.85
CA LEU A 615 -50.44 13.64 48.50
C LEU A 615 -50.16 13.60 50.02
N HIS A 616 -50.67 12.56 50.70
CA HIS A 616 -50.48 12.36 52.14
C HIS A 616 -49.01 12.14 52.56
N GLU A 617 -48.11 11.89 51.61
CA GLU A 617 -46.68 11.72 51.89
C GLU A 617 -45.94 13.07 51.92
N PHE A 618 -46.55 14.14 51.40
CA PHE A 618 -45.98 15.49 51.38
C PHE A 618 -46.32 16.31 52.64
N PHE A 619 -47.44 15.98 53.29
CA PHE A 619 -47.96 16.71 54.45
C PHE A 619 -48.08 15.77 55.66
N THR A 620 -47.88 16.30 56.86
CA THR A 620 -47.97 15.53 58.10
C THR A 620 -49.43 15.30 58.51
N GLY A 621 -50.07 14.25 57.99
CA GLY A 621 -51.44 13.88 58.41
C GLY A 621 -51.86 12.48 58.01
N HIS A 622 -53.10 12.12 58.31
CA HIS A 622 -53.58 10.76 58.13
C HIS A 622 -54.01 10.49 56.69
N LYS A 623 -53.81 9.25 56.23
CA LYS A 623 -54.26 8.81 54.90
C LYS A 623 -55.78 8.59 54.86
N ILE A 624 -56.39 8.16 55.96
CA ILE A 624 -57.81 7.79 56.09
C ILE A 624 -58.33 8.41 57.40
N PRO A 625 -59.54 9.01 57.43
CA PRO A 625 -60.49 9.16 56.31
C PRO A 625 -60.05 10.24 55.29
N GLY A 626 -60.41 10.06 54.02
CA GLY A 626 -60.10 10.97 52.91
C GLY A 626 -61.25 11.16 51.93
N LEU A 627 -60.95 11.59 50.71
CA LEU A 627 -61.94 11.92 49.68
C LEU A 627 -62.86 10.72 49.37
N THR A 628 -62.34 9.50 49.29
CA THR A 628 -63.15 8.31 49.05
C THR A 628 -64.21 8.09 50.14
N GLU A 629 -63.85 8.18 51.42
CA GLU A 629 -64.80 8.00 52.52
C GLU A 629 -65.89 9.08 52.53
N ILE A 630 -65.55 10.33 52.17
CA ILE A 630 -66.55 11.42 52.03
C ILE A 630 -67.52 11.13 50.88
N LEU A 631 -67.02 10.67 49.74
CA LEU A 631 -67.85 10.45 48.55
C LEU A 631 -68.78 9.23 48.69
N VAL A 632 -68.38 8.24 49.48
CA VAL A 632 -69.20 7.06 49.83
C VAL A 632 -70.20 7.37 50.96
N GLY A 633 -69.95 8.42 51.75
CA GLY A 633 -70.82 8.84 52.87
C GLY A 633 -70.43 8.24 54.22
N ASP A 634 -69.21 7.69 54.34
CA ASP A 634 -68.69 7.04 55.55
C ASP A 634 -68.05 8.04 56.53
N SER A 635 -67.78 9.28 56.11
CA SER A 635 -67.17 10.32 56.93
C SER A 635 -67.54 11.73 56.49
N ASP A 636 -67.63 12.67 57.42
CA ASP A 636 -67.90 14.08 57.14
C ASP A 636 -66.60 14.84 56.78
N PHE A 637 -66.72 15.92 55.99
CA PHE A 637 -65.57 16.72 55.54
C PHE A 637 -64.70 17.22 56.71
N ASP A 638 -65.33 17.75 57.76
CA ASP A 638 -64.61 18.33 58.91
C ASP A 638 -63.82 17.27 59.71
N SER A 639 -64.17 15.99 59.57
CA SER A 639 -63.45 14.86 60.20
C SER A 639 -62.33 14.29 59.33
N ALA A 640 -62.33 14.57 58.03
CA ALA A 640 -61.39 14.03 57.04
C ALA A 640 -60.38 15.06 56.52
N VAL A 641 -60.63 16.35 56.73
CA VAL A 641 -59.66 17.41 56.44
C VAL A 641 -58.54 17.40 57.48
N ASN A 642 -57.29 17.49 57.01
CA ASN A 642 -56.10 17.49 57.85
C ASN A 642 -55.37 18.84 57.70
N LEU A 643 -54.80 19.34 58.81
CA LEU A 643 -53.89 20.48 58.77
C LEU A 643 -52.58 20.05 58.10
N ALA A 644 -52.13 20.79 57.08
CA ALA A 644 -50.98 20.39 56.28
C ALA A 644 -49.61 20.67 56.94
N GLY A 645 -49.60 21.26 58.14
CA GLY A 645 -48.39 21.71 58.83
C GLY A 645 -47.80 23.03 58.31
N ALA A 646 -48.37 23.59 57.23
CA ALA A 646 -48.10 24.94 56.74
C ALA A 646 -49.27 25.87 57.11
N PRO A 647 -49.01 27.14 57.48
CA PRO A 647 -50.08 28.07 57.84
C PRO A 647 -51.02 28.33 56.65
N ASN A 648 -52.33 28.31 56.89
CA ASN A 648 -53.40 28.52 55.89
C ASN A 648 -53.45 27.47 54.77
N VAL A 649 -52.89 26.27 54.99
CA VAL A 649 -53.00 25.13 54.06
C VAL A 649 -53.66 23.95 54.78
N ASP A 650 -54.78 23.52 54.24
CA ASP A 650 -55.45 22.28 54.59
C ASP A 650 -55.28 21.27 53.46
N PHE A 651 -55.30 19.98 53.79
CA PHE A 651 -55.29 18.94 52.78
C PHE A 651 -56.32 17.85 53.07
N LEU A 652 -56.89 17.34 51.99
CA LEU A 652 -57.77 16.17 51.97
C LEU A 652 -57.05 15.07 51.19
N SER A 653 -56.68 13.99 51.88
CA SER A 653 -56.08 12.82 51.25
C SER A 653 -57.08 12.14 50.29
N ALA A 654 -56.60 11.23 49.45
CA ALA A 654 -57.49 10.45 48.61
C ALA A 654 -58.37 9.47 49.40
N GLY A 655 -57.93 9.01 50.56
CA GLY A 655 -58.61 7.95 51.33
C GLY A 655 -58.17 6.54 50.93
N SER A 656 -59.03 5.55 51.20
CA SER A 656 -58.86 4.18 50.73
C SER A 656 -59.00 4.11 49.20
N SER A 657 -58.30 3.17 48.54
CA SER A 657 -58.41 3.01 47.08
C SER A 657 -59.72 2.29 46.73
N PRO A 658 -60.67 2.94 46.03
CA PRO A 658 -61.96 2.34 45.71
C PRO A 658 -61.86 1.44 44.45
N PRO A 659 -62.79 0.48 44.28
CA PRO A 659 -62.87 -0.34 43.08
C PRO A 659 -63.30 0.45 41.83
N ASN A 660 -64.00 1.58 42.01
CA ASN A 660 -64.60 2.41 40.97
C ASN A 660 -64.22 3.92 41.09
N PRO A 661 -62.94 4.29 40.92
CA PRO A 661 -62.47 5.68 41.11
C PRO A 661 -63.14 6.74 40.23
N VAL A 662 -63.43 6.41 38.95
CA VAL A 662 -63.91 7.38 37.97
C VAL A 662 -65.36 7.75 38.25
N GLU A 663 -66.18 6.76 38.60
CA GLU A 663 -67.59 6.91 38.94
C GLU A 663 -67.75 7.75 40.21
N LEU A 664 -66.87 7.58 41.20
CA LEU A 664 -66.88 8.38 42.43
C LEU A 664 -66.53 9.85 42.16
N LEU A 665 -65.48 10.12 41.36
CA LEU A 665 -65.10 11.49 41.00
C LEU A 665 -66.14 12.19 40.10
N GLY A 666 -66.86 11.43 39.27
CA GLY A 666 -67.94 11.91 38.42
C GLY A 666 -69.30 12.04 39.12
N SER A 667 -69.39 11.73 40.42
CA SER A 667 -70.64 11.72 41.17
C SER A 667 -71.21 13.12 41.45
N ALA A 668 -72.53 13.19 41.65
CA ALA A 668 -73.18 14.43 42.12
C ALA A 668 -72.67 14.87 43.51
N THR A 669 -72.26 13.92 44.34
CA THR A 669 -71.64 14.16 45.66
C THR A 669 -70.34 14.94 45.53
N MET A 670 -69.46 14.59 44.57
CA MET A 670 -68.22 15.33 44.32
C MET A 670 -68.49 16.76 43.85
N SER A 671 -69.46 16.95 42.96
CA SER A 671 -69.88 18.28 42.50
C SER A 671 -70.39 19.16 43.65
N SER A 672 -71.26 18.60 44.51
CA SER A 672 -71.77 19.28 45.70
C SER A 672 -70.65 19.61 46.70
N LEU A 673 -69.71 18.68 46.93
CA LEU A 673 -68.55 18.89 47.78
C LEU A 673 -67.72 20.08 47.30
N ILE A 674 -67.32 20.11 46.02
CA ILE A 674 -66.51 21.21 45.46
C ILE A 674 -67.27 22.55 45.55
N ASN A 675 -68.58 22.58 45.32
CA ASN A 675 -69.36 23.81 45.45
C ASN A 675 -69.38 24.33 46.89
N ASN A 676 -69.57 23.46 47.88
CA ASN A 676 -69.50 23.83 49.30
C ASN A 676 -68.11 24.34 49.70
N LEU A 677 -67.05 23.72 49.17
CA LEU A 677 -65.67 24.11 49.48
C LEU A 677 -65.30 25.50 48.93
N ARG A 678 -65.91 25.94 47.81
CA ARG A 678 -65.68 27.27 47.22
C ARG A 678 -66.08 28.44 48.13
N GLU A 679 -66.95 28.18 49.09
CA GLU A 679 -67.37 29.16 50.11
C GLU A 679 -66.39 29.21 51.28
N ARG A 680 -65.69 28.10 51.57
CA ARG A 680 -64.80 27.98 52.74
C ARG A 680 -63.34 28.32 52.43
N TYR A 681 -62.89 28.11 51.20
CA TYR A 681 -61.49 28.34 50.79
C TYR A 681 -61.39 29.36 49.65
N ASP A 682 -60.29 30.11 49.64
CA ASP A 682 -59.96 31.05 48.58
C ASP A 682 -59.42 30.32 47.34
N HIS A 683 -58.64 29.25 47.58
CA HIS A 683 -58.08 28.40 46.53
C HIS A 683 -58.25 26.92 46.87
N ILE A 684 -58.65 26.12 45.87
CA ILE A 684 -58.81 24.67 45.95
C ILE A 684 -57.96 24.07 44.84
N ILE A 685 -56.95 23.28 45.19
CA ILE A 685 -56.07 22.58 44.26
C ILE A 685 -56.46 21.11 44.22
N LEU A 686 -56.78 20.60 43.03
CA LEU A 686 -57.12 19.21 42.79
C LEU A 686 -55.90 18.52 42.16
N ASP A 687 -55.31 17.55 42.86
CA ASP A 687 -54.23 16.72 42.34
C ASP A 687 -54.81 15.51 41.57
N ALA A 688 -54.86 15.59 40.25
CA ALA A 688 -55.48 14.58 39.40
C ALA A 688 -54.51 13.46 38.99
N PRO A 689 -55.00 12.25 38.64
CA PRO A 689 -54.16 11.22 38.02
C PRO A 689 -53.64 11.67 36.63
N PRO A 690 -52.59 11.02 36.09
CA PRO A 690 -52.13 11.25 34.72
C PRO A 690 -53.23 11.06 33.68
N LEU A 691 -53.22 11.88 32.62
CA LEU A 691 -54.23 11.87 31.57
C LEU A 691 -54.04 10.73 30.57
N LEU A 692 -52.80 10.30 30.32
CA LEU A 692 -52.47 9.16 29.48
C LEU A 692 -52.06 7.95 30.34
N PRO A 693 -52.41 6.72 29.90
CA PRO A 693 -52.15 5.50 30.65
C PRO A 693 -50.67 5.13 30.79
#